data_AF-A0A367LGT4-F1
#
_entry.id   AF-A0A367LGT4-F1
#
_cell.length_a   1.000
_cell.length_b   1.000
_cell.length_c   1.000
_cell.angle_alpha   90.00
_cell.angle_beta   90.00
_cell.angle_gamma   90.00
#
_symmetry.space_group_name_H-M   'P 1'
#
loop_
_entity.id
_entity.type
_entity.pdbx_description
1 polymer ?
#
loop_
_entity_poly.entity_id
_entity_poly.type
_entity_poly.pdbx_seq_one_letter_code
_entity_poly.pdbx_strand_id
1 'polypeptide(L)'
;MLMAIFVSPARFVGRRLLLLTSIARFADRRISLALAAAAILSAKLVHVYAHADALPAHALLFWGPSLFAQDTLLLLLLRLLLDGRLPVPARPVASAVASAVAVLVTLLAGISISFFTVAGLELHWRNLGAAADVSAWRMLLTGLLSMCLVLVALVFLAGLLQAPCFLVTGMALDLLRWPIRFFASRSTSDSGSGSSDSDYRRLSQQQHDYDNSEKEADSDSDSELGLRASQELRPTSRRLLAVLYVLVGLWLLVQAVNYALRPSDSALVFMSWTLPLLPLVELTLSSHALSRLRGKDASGLNSNMTALGDPPSLPWLRSKKPLQGFTDWYLPDQLHYNADQDPIRVSNLDQPPLKELRSALGQLQIRNVVLLKLEATRKDVFPLKRDGFIWRRLANGSVTGELSDAAEDRLASLTPVANFLTGDYADGFEHKKKPRRGGVNFNNAHTSSTYTLKSLTASLCGLTPLIIDFNLEYLSHFYQPCLPHIFQALNQLGEDTRNDTAVDDDGSADFRSYPWRSTYMQSVTNTFDRQSPLMPTFGYKPGTVITKEYLRSSAAKFGRTNVSDINYFGLPETVLDDYVRDAFAEARRNKERLFLTHLTSTTHHDFKLPVGETYVPLTDDSELDSLSRYINVVGYVDRWVGRVLDIIREEGAEDDTLVVVAGDHGLSIAEQGSVSTYGNGNIGNFGVPLVLSHPKLPSIDVDDAVSSIQILPTILDLLIESGSLSSSQAEAARDLVGNYEGKSLIRPQNAGSGPKGLGDWQFSLINPGGTMLAVRERSRPGWRLIVPIIDNVSWRFTDADASPHEEESVVVAFDLDIFLSDVESKHGREASKWVRKAAEVTSWYVDENAKRWRFGGQRPKKPRPNP
;
A
#
# COMPACT_ATOMS: atom_id res chain seq x y z
N MET A 1 -13.79 -15.53 5.46
CA MET A 1 -14.29 -16.86 5.86
C MET A 1 -13.16 -17.63 6.54
N LEU A 2 -12.70 -17.13 7.70
CA LEU A 2 -11.67 -17.76 8.53
C LEU A 2 -12.02 -17.66 10.03
N MET A 3 -13.26 -17.27 10.33
CA MET A 3 -13.79 -17.15 11.71
C MET A 3 -15.28 -17.52 11.80
N ALA A 4 -15.79 -18.33 10.86
CA ALA A 4 -17.19 -18.77 10.82
C ALA A 4 -17.30 -20.30 10.87
N ILE A 5 -16.52 -20.94 11.75
CA ILE A 5 -16.67 -22.36 12.08
C ILE A 5 -16.63 -22.50 13.60
N PHE A 6 -17.50 -21.82 14.34
CA PHE A 6 -17.88 -22.25 15.69
C PHE A 6 -19.31 -21.80 15.97
N VAL A 7 -20.08 -22.72 16.57
CA VAL A 7 -21.48 -22.63 17.06
C VAL A 7 -22.58 -23.09 16.09
N SER A 8 -22.94 -24.38 16.16
CA SER A 8 -24.32 -24.83 16.48
C SER A 8 -24.31 -26.29 16.98
N PRO A 9 -25.16 -26.70 17.95
CA PRO A 9 -24.97 -27.91 18.75
C PRO A 9 -25.77 -29.13 18.25
N ALA A 10 -25.32 -30.29 18.73
CA ALA A 10 -26.05 -31.57 18.84
C ALA A 10 -26.36 -32.35 17.54
N ARG A 11 -25.49 -33.32 17.24
CA ARG A 11 -25.76 -34.78 17.15
C ARG A 11 -24.60 -35.45 16.40
N PHE A 12 -24.32 -36.72 16.71
CA PHE A 12 -23.19 -37.57 16.24
C PHE A 12 -21.97 -37.63 17.16
N VAL A 13 -22.19 -38.24 18.33
CA VAL A 13 -21.14 -38.86 19.17
C VAL A 13 -20.84 -40.24 18.59
N GLY A 14 -19.65 -40.46 18.05
CA GLY A 14 -19.23 -41.79 17.59
C GLY A 14 -18.04 -41.85 16.63
N ARG A 15 -17.76 -40.77 15.87
CA ARG A 15 -16.65 -40.74 14.88
C ARG A 15 -15.43 -39.90 15.26
N ARG A 16 -15.38 -39.29 16.45
CA ARG A 16 -14.27 -38.42 16.89
C ARG A 16 -13.02 -39.16 17.38
N LEU A 17 -13.11 -40.42 17.80
CA LEU A 17 -11.95 -41.10 18.37
C LEU A 17 -10.91 -41.57 17.33
N LEU A 18 -11.32 -41.75 16.07
CA LEU A 18 -10.43 -42.23 15.00
C LEU A 18 -9.72 -41.11 14.23
N LEU A 19 -10.26 -39.88 14.23
CA LEU A 19 -9.59 -38.71 13.63
C LEU A 19 -8.56 -38.06 14.58
N LEU A 20 -8.76 -38.20 15.90
CA LEU A 20 -7.80 -37.75 16.91
C LEU A 20 -6.54 -38.64 16.97
N THR A 21 -6.66 -39.93 16.63
CA THR A 21 -5.52 -40.86 16.61
C THR A 21 -4.66 -40.76 15.35
N SER A 22 -5.20 -40.27 14.22
CA SER A 22 -4.40 -40.00 13.01
C SER A 22 -3.53 -38.74 13.13
N ILE A 23 -3.96 -37.74 13.90
CA ILE A 23 -3.17 -36.53 14.20
C ILE A 23 -2.03 -36.84 15.20
N ALA A 24 -2.20 -37.85 16.06
CA ALA A 24 -1.20 -38.25 17.04
C ALA A 24 0.07 -38.88 16.43
N ARG A 25 0.04 -39.36 15.17
CA ARG A 25 1.22 -39.95 14.51
C ARG A 25 2.19 -38.92 13.90
N PHE A 26 1.78 -37.66 13.77
CA PHE A 26 2.67 -36.53 13.45
C PHE A 26 3.24 -35.83 14.71
N ALA A 27 2.89 -36.31 15.90
CA ALA A 27 3.19 -35.65 17.17
C ALA A 27 4.50 -36.14 17.81
N ASP A 28 5.62 -36.11 17.07
CA ASP A 28 6.91 -36.10 17.77
C ASP A 28 7.04 -34.77 18.52
N ARG A 29 7.25 -34.84 19.83
CA ARG A 29 7.43 -33.65 20.68
C ARG A 29 8.65 -32.84 20.23
N ARG A 30 9.67 -33.50 19.67
CA ARG A 30 10.88 -32.87 19.15
C ARG A 30 10.59 -32.06 17.88
N ILE A 31 9.84 -32.64 16.93
CA ILE A 31 9.51 -31.96 15.68
C ILE A 31 8.58 -30.76 15.92
N SER A 32 7.61 -30.87 16.82
CA SER A 32 6.69 -29.77 17.13
C SER A 32 7.42 -28.54 17.69
N LEU A 33 8.37 -28.75 18.61
CA LEU A 33 9.16 -27.66 19.18
C LEU A 33 10.12 -27.06 18.16
N ALA A 34 10.79 -27.89 17.37
CA ALA A 34 11.74 -27.43 16.36
C ALA A 34 11.05 -26.68 15.22
N LEU A 35 9.83 -27.06 14.87
CA LEU A 35 9.01 -26.35 13.89
C LEU A 35 8.64 -24.95 14.38
N ALA A 36 8.20 -24.82 15.65
CA ALA A 36 7.94 -23.52 16.25
C ALA A 36 9.22 -22.65 16.31
N ALA A 37 10.37 -23.23 16.70
CA ALA A 37 11.64 -22.53 16.75
C ALA A 37 12.09 -22.03 15.36
N ALA A 38 12.05 -22.90 14.35
CA ALA A 38 12.41 -22.54 12.97
C ALA A 38 11.53 -21.40 12.45
N ALA A 39 10.22 -21.46 12.67
CA ALA A 39 9.27 -20.45 12.21
C ALA A 39 9.46 -19.10 12.91
N ILE A 40 9.55 -19.07 14.25
CA ILE A 40 9.68 -17.81 15.01
C ILE A 40 11.01 -17.14 14.72
N LEU A 41 12.12 -17.89 14.75
CA LEU A 41 13.44 -17.33 14.53
C LEU A 41 13.60 -16.83 13.10
N SER A 42 13.13 -17.58 12.10
CA SER A 42 13.19 -17.13 10.70
C SER A 42 12.35 -15.87 10.48
N ALA A 43 11.13 -15.82 11.01
CA ALA A 43 10.29 -14.63 10.91
C ALA A 43 10.90 -13.43 11.65
N LYS A 44 11.51 -13.65 12.83
CA LYS A 44 12.19 -12.60 13.59
C LYS A 44 13.41 -12.04 12.85
N LEU A 45 14.19 -12.89 12.20
CA LEU A 45 15.33 -12.46 11.38
C LEU A 45 14.87 -11.61 10.20
N VAL A 46 13.80 -12.01 9.50
CA VAL A 46 13.22 -11.21 8.42
C VAL A 46 12.68 -9.87 8.95
N HIS A 47 11.99 -9.87 10.09
CA HIS A 47 11.49 -8.65 10.73
C HIS A 47 12.63 -7.69 11.09
N VAL A 48 13.70 -8.16 11.74
CA VAL A 48 14.85 -7.30 12.07
C VAL A 48 15.58 -6.82 10.81
N TYR A 49 15.72 -7.68 9.80
CA TYR A 49 16.34 -7.31 8.51
C TYR A 49 15.55 -6.22 7.78
N ALA A 50 14.22 -6.35 7.72
CA ALA A 50 13.34 -5.39 7.05
C ALA A 50 13.42 -3.96 7.63
N HIS A 51 13.88 -3.82 8.88
CA HIS A 51 14.01 -2.54 9.59
C HIS A 51 15.45 -2.22 10.00
N ALA A 52 16.44 -2.90 9.42
CA ALA A 52 17.84 -2.71 9.79
C ALA A 52 18.30 -1.25 9.59
N ASP A 53 17.82 -0.58 8.55
CA ASP A 53 18.16 0.82 8.23
C ASP A 53 17.57 1.82 9.25
N ALA A 54 16.51 1.44 9.95
CA ALA A 54 15.85 2.26 10.96
C ALA A 54 16.42 2.06 12.37
N LEU A 55 17.35 1.11 12.54
CA LEU A 55 17.97 0.75 13.81
C LEU A 55 19.46 1.13 13.80
N PRO A 56 19.94 1.94 14.75
CA PRO A 56 21.37 2.21 14.86
C PRO A 56 22.17 0.92 15.06
N ALA A 57 23.28 0.75 14.34
CA ALA A 57 24.12 -0.45 14.43
C ALA A 57 24.57 -0.78 15.88
N HIS A 58 24.84 0.26 16.68
CA HIS A 58 25.17 0.09 18.09
C HIS A 58 23.98 -0.45 18.90
N ALA A 59 22.75 -0.03 18.60
CA ALA A 59 21.56 -0.52 19.28
C ALA A 59 21.33 -2.01 18.98
N LEU A 60 21.54 -2.45 17.74
CA LEU A 60 21.50 -3.87 17.37
C LEU A 60 22.59 -4.68 18.08
N LEU A 61 23.83 -4.15 18.18
CA LEU A 61 24.93 -4.84 18.84
C LEU A 61 24.69 -5.02 20.36
N PHE A 62 24.28 -3.95 21.05
CA PHE A 62 24.11 -3.99 22.51
C PHE A 62 22.76 -4.59 22.93
N TRP A 63 21.66 -4.24 22.25
CA TRP A 63 20.30 -4.61 22.65
C TRP A 63 19.70 -5.74 21.81
N GLY A 64 20.36 -6.18 20.74
CA GLY A 64 19.90 -7.25 19.85
C GLY A 64 19.43 -8.52 20.57
N PRO A 65 20.14 -9.04 21.58
CA PRO A 65 19.67 -10.20 22.35
C PRO A 65 18.28 -10.01 22.98
N SER A 66 17.92 -8.77 23.38
CA SER A 66 16.61 -8.51 24.00
C SER A 66 15.44 -8.64 23.03
N LEU A 67 15.69 -8.54 21.71
CA LEU A 67 14.66 -8.66 20.68
C LEU A 67 14.07 -10.09 20.61
N PHE A 68 14.84 -11.08 21.04
CA PHE A 68 14.48 -12.51 21.04
C PHE A 68 13.95 -13.00 22.40
N ALA A 69 13.79 -12.12 23.39
CA ALA A 69 13.38 -12.49 24.74
C ALA A 69 11.98 -13.11 24.80
N GLN A 70 11.02 -12.51 24.10
CA GLN A 70 9.65 -13.04 24.02
C GLN A 70 9.60 -14.38 23.27
N ASP A 71 10.41 -14.52 22.22
CA ASP A 71 10.52 -15.75 21.44
C ASP A 71 11.11 -16.89 22.28
N THR A 72 12.17 -16.60 23.04
CA THR A 72 12.78 -17.53 23.98
C THR A 72 11.76 -17.99 25.03
N LEU A 73 10.99 -17.05 25.60
CA LEU A 73 9.94 -17.37 26.56
C LEU A 73 8.87 -18.30 25.96
N LEU A 74 8.40 -18.01 24.74
CA LEU A 74 7.43 -18.84 24.04
C LEU A 74 7.95 -20.27 23.81
N LEU A 75 9.20 -20.42 23.37
CA LEU A 75 9.82 -21.74 23.17
C LEU A 75 9.97 -22.52 24.49
N LEU A 76 10.29 -21.85 25.60
CA LEU A 76 10.35 -22.47 26.91
C LEU A 76 8.97 -22.91 27.40
N LEU A 77 7.92 -22.12 27.17
CA LEU A 77 6.53 -22.48 27.47
C LEU A 77 6.08 -23.70 26.66
N LEU A 78 6.40 -23.75 25.36
CA LEU A 78 6.12 -24.91 24.52
C LEU A 78 6.88 -26.16 25.00
N ARG A 79 8.16 -26.00 25.38
CA ARG A 79 8.96 -27.09 25.94
C ARG A 79 8.37 -27.62 27.25
N LEU A 80 7.82 -26.75 28.11
CA LEU A 80 7.13 -27.12 29.35
C LEU A 80 5.85 -27.95 29.06
N LEU A 81 5.05 -27.54 28.07
CA LEU A 81 3.86 -28.30 27.64
C LEU A 81 4.20 -29.67 27.05
N LEU A 82 5.38 -29.78 26.44
CA LEU A 82 5.89 -31.02 25.84
C LEU A 82 6.77 -31.84 26.83
N ASP A 83 6.86 -31.43 28.09
CA ASP A 83 7.64 -32.13 29.12
C ASP A 83 6.91 -33.41 29.56
N GLY A 84 7.66 -34.52 29.68
CA GLY A 84 7.13 -35.80 30.15
C GLY A 84 6.73 -35.79 31.63
N ARG A 85 7.06 -34.72 32.36
CA ARG A 85 6.77 -34.57 33.80
C ARG A 85 5.32 -34.15 34.12
N LEU A 86 4.49 -33.86 33.12
CA LEU A 86 3.08 -33.56 33.33
C LEU A 86 2.27 -34.80 33.74
N PRO A 87 1.20 -34.65 34.55
CA PRO A 87 0.29 -35.75 34.88
C PRO A 87 -0.23 -36.43 33.61
N VAL A 88 -0.30 -37.76 33.60
CA VAL A 88 -0.77 -38.57 32.46
C VAL A 88 -2.05 -38.02 31.79
N PRO A 89 -3.11 -37.62 32.51
CA PRO A 89 -4.31 -37.08 31.85
C PRO A 89 -4.11 -35.72 31.17
N ALA A 90 -3.12 -34.92 31.59
CA ALA A 90 -2.84 -33.60 31.05
C ALA A 90 -1.90 -33.64 29.83
N ARG A 91 -1.10 -34.71 29.66
CA ARG A 91 -0.14 -34.87 28.54
C ARG A 91 -0.75 -34.76 27.14
N PRO A 92 -1.85 -35.46 26.79
CA PRO A 92 -2.41 -35.37 25.44
C PRO A 92 -2.95 -33.96 25.14
N VAL A 93 -3.55 -33.31 26.14
CA VAL A 93 -4.06 -31.93 26.01
C VAL A 93 -2.90 -30.94 25.84
N ALA A 94 -1.85 -31.03 26.66
CA ALA A 94 -0.69 -30.15 26.57
C ALA A 94 0.07 -30.33 25.24
N SER A 95 0.23 -31.58 24.77
CA SER A 95 0.82 -31.86 23.47
C SER A 95 -0.04 -31.30 22.33
N ALA A 96 -1.36 -31.45 22.39
CA ALA A 96 -2.26 -30.89 21.39
C ALA A 96 -2.19 -29.36 21.34
N VAL A 97 -2.14 -28.70 22.50
CA VAL A 97 -1.98 -27.23 22.59
C VAL A 97 -0.64 -26.80 22.00
N ALA A 98 0.46 -27.45 22.38
CA ALA A 98 1.79 -27.11 21.87
C ALA A 98 1.89 -27.31 20.34
N SER A 99 1.36 -28.41 19.80
CA SER A 99 1.30 -28.64 18.36
C SER A 99 0.40 -27.63 17.65
N ALA A 100 -0.73 -27.22 18.24
CA ALA A 100 -1.61 -26.19 17.66
C ALA A 100 -0.90 -24.82 17.60
N VAL A 101 -0.18 -24.43 18.64
CA VAL A 101 0.63 -23.20 18.64
C VAL A 101 1.76 -23.29 17.61
N ALA A 102 2.47 -24.42 17.51
CA ALA A 102 3.51 -24.62 16.51
C ALA A 102 2.96 -24.49 15.07
N VAL A 103 1.80 -25.08 14.78
CA VAL A 103 1.12 -24.94 13.48
C VAL A 103 0.73 -23.49 13.22
N LEU A 104 0.10 -22.81 14.18
CA LEU A 104 -0.29 -21.40 14.04
C LEU A 104 0.91 -20.51 13.72
N VAL A 105 1.97 -20.62 14.52
CA VAL A 105 3.24 -19.89 14.35
C VAL A 105 3.84 -20.15 12.96
N THR A 106 3.84 -21.41 12.50
CA THR A 106 4.38 -21.78 11.18
C THR A 106 3.56 -21.16 10.05
N LEU A 107 2.24 -21.14 10.18
CA LEU A 107 1.36 -20.48 9.21
C LEU A 107 1.60 -18.97 9.17
N LEU A 108 1.69 -18.32 10.33
CA LEU A 108 1.99 -16.89 10.42
C LEU A 108 3.36 -16.56 9.82
N ALA A 109 4.38 -17.38 10.09
CA ALA A 109 5.73 -17.20 9.55
C ALA A 109 5.73 -17.40 8.03
N GLY A 110 5.03 -18.43 7.55
CA GLY A 110 4.84 -18.67 6.13
C GLY A 110 4.20 -17.48 5.41
N ILE A 111 3.15 -16.88 5.98
CA ILE A 111 2.51 -15.68 5.44
C ILE A 111 3.47 -14.48 5.45
N SER A 112 4.11 -14.20 6.59
CA SER A 112 4.98 -13.03 6.75
C SER A 112 6.20 -13.08 5.83
N ILE A 113 6.90 -14.22 5.81
CA ILE A 113 8.12 -14.40 5.01
C ILE A 113 7.77 -14.43 3.52
N SER A 114 6.69 -15.14 3.12
CA SER A 114 6.30 -15.15 1.71
C SER A 114 5.89 -13.78 1.19
N PHE A 115 5.16 -13.00 2.01
CA PHE A 115 4.84 -11.62 1.67
C PHE A 115 6.12 -10.78 1.49
N PHE A 116 7.07 -10.87 2.42
CA PHE A 116 8.36 -10.17 2.32
C PHE A 116 9.14 -10.58 1.07
N THR A 117 9.19 -11.88 0.72
CA THR A 117 9.92 -12.34 -0.47
C THR A 117 9.31 -11.87 -1.79
N VAL A 118 8.00 -11.58 -1.83
CA VAL A 118 7.31 -11.15 -3.06
C VAL A 118 7.22 -9.63 -3.14
N ALA A 119 6.95 -8.96 -2.02
CA ALA A 119 6.71 -7.51 -1.98
C ALA A 119 7.96 -6.70 -1.57
N GLY A 120 8.99 -7.34 -1.02
CA GLY A 120 10.17 -6.67 -0.45
C GLY A 120 9.91 -5.91 0.85
N LEU A 121 8.69 -6.01 1.42
CA LEU A 121 8.22 -5.21 2.54
C LEU A 121 7.50 -6.07 3.57
N GLU A 122 7.43 -5.58 4.81
CA GLU A 122 6.73 -6.29 5.88
C GLU A 122 5.20 -6.17 5.75
N LEU A 123 4.51 -7.26 6.07
CA LEU A 123 3.06 -7.30 6.15
C LEU A 123 2.55 -6.59 7.41
N HIS A 124 1.67 -5.61 7.26
CA HIS A 124 0.88 -5.10 8.38
C HIS A 124 -0.32 -6.03 8.63
N TRP A 125 -0.28 -6.77 9.74
CA TRP A 125 -1.30 -7.73 10.15
C TRP A 125 -2.71 -7.13 10.29
N ARG A 126 -2.83 -5.83 10.61
CA ARG A 126 -4.13 -5.14 10.62
C ARG A 126 -4.84 -5.13 9.26
N ASN A 127 -4.07 -5.23 8.17
CA ASN A 127 -4.55 -5.17 6.80
C ASN A 127 -4.99 -6.55 6.26
N LEU A 128 -4.69 -7.62 7.00
CA LEU A 128 -5.06 -8.99 6.63
C LEU A 128 -6.58 -9.21 6.52
N GLY A 129 -7.37 -8.46 7.32
CA GLY A 129 -8.84 -8.57 7.34
C GLY A 129 -9.55 -8.02 6.10
N ALA A 130 -8.87 -7.21 5.28
CA ALA A 130 -9.43 -6.65 4.04
C ALA A 130 -9.47 -7.67 2.88
N ALA A 131 -8.79 -8.82 3.02
CA ALA A 131 -8.76 -9.92 2.05
C ALA A 131 -10.08 -10.71 1.90
N ALA A 132 -11.23 -10.11 2.26
CA ALA A 132 -12.54 -10.74 2.10
C ALA A 132 -13.14 -10.59 0.68
N ASP A 133 -12.48 -9.84 -0.21
CA ASP A 133 -12.93 -9.64 -1.60
C ASP A 133 -12.46 -10.77 -2.53
N VAL A 134 -13.31 -11.16 -3.49
CA VAL A 134 -13.05 -12.23 -4.47
C VAL A 134 -11.82 -11.91 -5.33
N SER A 135 -11.59 -10.63 -5.65
CA SER A 135 -10.42 -10.20 -6.42
C SER A 135 -9.13 -10.26 -5.59
N ALA A 136 -9.20 -9.99 -4.28
CA ALA A 136 -8.08 -10.15 -3.37
C ALA A 136 -7.66 -11.63 -3.21
N TRP A 137 -8.60 -12.58 -3.30
CA TRP A 137 -8.28 -14.01 -3.29
C TRP A 137 -7.45 -14.44 -4.50
N ARG A 138 -7.67 -13.86 -5.68
CA ARG A 138 -6.86 -14.18 -6.87
C ARG A 138 -5.43 -13.67 -6.74
N MET A 139 -5.26 -12.51 -6.12
CA MET A 139 -3.94 -11.97 -5.74
C MET A 139 -3.27 -12.83 -4.67
N LEU A 140 -4.02 -13.41 -3.71
CA LEU A 140 -3.44 -14.36 -2.74
C LEU A 140 -2.96 -15.66 -3.42
N LEU A 141 -3.68 -16.14 -4.43
CA LEU A 141 -3.31 -17.36 -5.16
C LEU A 141 -1.98 -17.22 -5.92
N THR A 142 -1.61 -16.01 -6.38
CA THR A 142 -0.30 -15.80 -7.03
C THR A 142 0.86 -15.93 -6.04
N GLY A 143 0.63 -15.68 -4.74
CA GLY A 143 1.62 -15.88 -3.67
C GLY A 143 1.70 -17.30 -3.10
N LEU A 144 0.79 -18.20 -3.51
CA LEU A 144 0.68 -19.55 -2.93
C LEU A 144 1.95 -20.38 -3.16
N LEU A 145 2.59 -20.25 -4.33
CA LEU A 145 3.83 -20.97 -4.63
C LEU A 145 4.95 -20.56 -3.66
N SER A 146 5.18 -19.26 -3.48
CA SER A 146 6.17 -18.73 -2.53
C SER A 146 5.86 -19.18 -1.11
N MET A 147 4.59 -19.13 -0.70
CA MET A 147 4.16 -19.64 0.61
C MET A 147 4.46 -21.14 0.78
N CYS A 148 4.17 -21.97 -0.22
CA CYS A 148 4.49 -23.40 -0.19
C CYS A 148 6.00 -23.66 -0.08
N LEU A 149 6.81 -22.95 -0.86
CA LEU A 149 8.27 -23.07 -0.81
C LEU A 149 8.83 -22.67 0.57
N VAL A 150 8.34 -21.58 1.16
CA VAL A 150 8.72 -21.15 2.51
C VAL A 150 8.31 -22.20 3.55
N LEU A 151 7.09 -22.74 3.47
CA LEU A 151 6.64 -23.78 4.41
C LEU A 151 7.49 -25.05 4.31
N VAL A 152 7.87 -25.48 3.10
CA VAL A 152 8.78 -26.61 2.89
C VAL A 152 10.15 -26.33 3.50
N ALA A 153 10.70 -25.12 3.30
CA ALA A 153 11.97 -24.71 3.89
C ALA A 153 11.92 -24.71 5.42
N LEU A 154 10.83 -24.22 6.03
CA LEU A 154 10.63 -24.24 7.48
C LEU A 154 10.56 -25.67 8.05
N VAL A 155 9.86 -26.59 7.36
CA VAL A 155 9.79 -28.00 7.77
C VAL A 155 11.15 -28.68 7.65
N PHE A 156 11.89 -28.41 6.57
CA PHE A 156 13.25 -28.92 6.38
C PHE A 156 14.19 -28.42 7.49
N LEU A 157 14.18 -27.11 7.77
CA LEU A 157 14.95 -26.51 8.85
C LEU A 157 14.57 -27.09 10.22
N ALA A 158 13.27 -27.30 10.48
CA ALA A 158 12.79 -27.95 11.68
C ALA A 158 13.34 -29.38 11.82
N GLY A 159 13.44 -30.12 10.72
CA GLY A 159 14.05 -31.45 10.66
C GLY A 159 15.52 -31.45 11.09
N LEU A 160 16.30 -30.47 10.65
CA LEU A 160 17.70 -30.30 11.05
C LEU A 160 17.84 -29.86 12.52
N LEU A 161 16.89 -29.06 13.02
CA LEU A 161 16.96 -28.45 14.35
C LEU A 161 16.32 -29.27 15.49
N GLN A 162 15.75 -30.45 15.21
CA GLN A 162 15.03 -31.27 16.21
C GLN A 162 15.86 -31.57 17.47
N ALA A 163 17.05 -32.13 17.30
CA ALA A 163 17.94 -32.48 18.39
C ALA A 163 18.49 -31.25 19.13
N PRO A 164 19.08 -30.23 18.46
CA PRO A 164 19.63 -29.07 19.16
C PRO A 164 18.57 -28.23 19.87
N CYS A 165 17.40 -27.98 19.26
CA CYS A 165 16.33 -27.22 19.92
C CYS A 165 15.83 -27.91 21.18
N PHE A 166 15.60 -29.23 21.12
CA PHE A 166 15.11 -29.99 22.27
C PHE A 166 16.15 -30.07 23.41
N LEU A 167 17.44 -30.18 23.05
CA LEU A 167 18.56 -30.18 24.00
C LEU A 167 18.70 -28.82 24.70
N VAL A 168 18.84 -27.73 23.91
CA VAL A 168 19.09 -26.38 24.42
C VAL A 168 17.92 -25.87 25.28
N THR A 169 16.68 -26.05 24.84
CA THR A 169 15.50 -25.66 25.64
C THR A 169 15.37 -26.51 26.91
N GLY A 170 15.79 -27.78 26.87
CA GLY A 170 15.87 -28.64 28.07
C GLY A 170 16.87 -28.10 29.10
N MET A 171 18.08 -27.75 28.65
CA MET A 171 19.12 -27.15 29.51
C MET A 171 18.66 -25.83 30.11
N ALA A 172 18.04 -24.96 29.30
CA ALA A 172 17.48 -23.70 29.75
C ALA A 172 16.42 -23.89 30.84
N LEU A 173 15.49 -24.84 30.67
CA LEU A 173 14.48 -25.15 31.69
C LEU A 173 15.10 -25.74 32.97
N ASP A 174 16.11 -26.59 32.86
CA ASP A 174 16.78 -27.15 34.04
C ASP A 174 17.51 -26.06 34.84
N LEU A 175 18.16 -25.10 34.17
CA LEU A 175 18.75 -23.92 34.80
C LEU A 175 17.69 -23.04 35.50
N LEU A 176 16.56 -22.79 34.85
CA LEU A 176 15.46 -21.99 35.43
C LEU A 176 14.76 -22.67 36.61
N ARG A 177 14.72 -24.02 36.63
CA ARG A 177 14.13 -24.82 37.72
C ARG A 177 15.08 -25.00 38.92
N TRP A 178 16.38 -24.83 38.71
CA TRP A 178 17.40 -25.07 39.74
C TRP A 178 17.18 -24.26 41.04
N PRO A 179 16.86 -22.94 41.00
CA PRO A 179 16.58 -22.17 42.22
C PRO A 179 15.37 -22.71 42.98
N ILE A 180 14.28 -23.05 42.28
CA ILE A 180 13.05 -23.56 42.89
C ILE A 180 13.30 -24.88 43.60
N ARG A 181 14.08 -25.78 42.99
CA ARG A 181 14.47 -27.06 43.61
C ARG A 181 15.37 -26.88 44.82
N PHE A 182 16.32 -25.94 44.74
CA PHE A 182 17.25 -25.62 45.82
C PHE A 182 16.53 -25.05 47.05
N PHE A 183 15.50 -24.23 46.87
CA PHE A 183 14.68 -23.70 47.96
C PHE A 183 13.64 -24.71 48.47
N ALA A 184 13.04 -25.52 47.58
CA ALA A 184 12.11 -26.59 47.98
C ALA A 184 12.81 -27.69 48.79
N SER A 185 14.03 -28.10 48.41
CA SER A 185 14.83 -29.08 49.16
C SER A 185 15.33 -28.59 50.52
N ARG A 186 15.30 -27.26 50.74
CA ARG A 186 15.57 -26.64 52.04
C ARG A 186 14.34 -26.49 52.93
N SER A 187 13.13 -26.55 52.36
CA SER A 187 11.87 -26.48 53.10
C SER A 187 11.39 -27.87 53.58
N THR A 188 11.90 -28.95 53.00
CA THR A 188 11.64 -30.33 53.45
C THR A 188 12.81 -30.84 54.28
N SER A 189 13.07 -30.19 55.41
CA SER A 189 13.87 -30.76 56.49
C SER A 189 13.21 -30.43 57.83
N ASP A 190 12.06 -31.04 58.12
CA ASP A 190 11.85 -31.63 59.44
C ASP A 190 10.58 -32.49 59.50
N SER A 191 10.58 -33.41 60.48
CA SER A 191 9.54 -34.32 60.95
C SER A 191 9.53 -35.75 60.36
N GLY A 192 10.25 -36.64 61.06
CA GLY A 192 10.23 -38.09 60.89
C GLY A 192 9.16 -38.83 61.70
N SER A 193 8.78 -40.00 61.17
CA SER A 193 8.37 -41.26 61.82
C SER A 193 7.97 -42.19 60.66
N GLY A 194 8.47 -43.40 60.42
CA GLY A 194 8.96 -44.45 61.29
C GLY A 194 8.02 -45.67 61.18
N SER A 195 8.27 -46.61 60.25
CA SER A 195 8.00 -48.05 60.41
C SER A 195 8.48 -48.90 59.21
N SER A 196 9.53 -49.68 59.46
CA SER A 196 9.73 -51.10 59.08
C SER A 196 8.91 -51.69 57.92
N ASP A 197 9.58 -52.17 56.87
CA ASP A 197 9.65 -53.62 56.67
C ASP A 197 10.91 -54.03 55.88
N SER A 198 11.60 -55.01 56.41
CA SER A 198 12.85 -55.58 55.90
C SER A 198 12.55 -56.78 55.02
N ASP A 199 13.21 -56.95 53.87
CA ASP A 199 13.60 -58.31 53.51
C ASP A 199 14.84 -58.44 52.62
N TYR A 200 15.56 -59.51 52.93
CA TYR A 200 16.91 -59.85 52.52
C TYR A 200 16.99 -60.39 51.08
N ARG A 201 18.12 -60.09 50.44
CA ARG A 201 18.49 -60.53 49.08
C ARG A 201 18.85 -62.03 49.08
N ARG A 202 18.21 -62.85 48.23
CA ARG A 202 18.64 -64.23 47.90
C ARG A 202 19.02 -64.32 46.43
N LEU A 203 20.26 -64.72 46.18
CA LEU A 203 20.75 -65.19 44.88
C LEU A 203 20.44 -66.69 44.76
N SER A 204 19.86 -67.13 43.63
CA SER A 204 20.00 -68.50 43.16
C SER A 204 19.98 -68.57 41.64
N GLN A 205 20.78 -69.51 41.17
CA GLN A 205 21.31 -69.74 39.83
C GLN A 205 20.41 -70.71 39.03
N GLN A 206 20.43 -70.57 37.69
CA GLN A 206 20.19 -71.56 36.61
C GLN A 206 19.14 -72.70 36.80
N GLN A 207 18.16 -72.83 35.88
CA GLN A 207 18.09 -73.93 34.88
C GLN A 207 16.92 -73.79 33.88
N HIS A 208 17.08 -74.43 32.72
CA HIS A 208 16.18 -74.56 31.55
C HIS A 208 14.80 -75.18 31.84
N ASP A 209 13.74 -74.74 31.14
CA ASP A 209 13.01 -75.54 30.12
C ASP A 209 11.82 -74.79 29.48
N TYR A 210 11.45 -75.25 28.27
CA TYR A 210 10.43 -74.80 27.32
C TYR A 210 8.99 -74.69 27.90
N ASP A 211 8.24 -73.64 27.52
CA ASP A 211 7.01 -73.80 26.71
C ASP A 211 6.48 -72.47 26.14
N ASN A 212 5.77 -72.58 25.02
CA ASN A 212 5.33 -71.52 24.13
C ASN A 212 3.83 -71.23 24.36
N SER A 213 3.40 -69.98 24.59
CA SER A 213 2.11 -69.48 24.09
C SER A 213 1.94 -67.98 24.29
N GLU A 214 1.45 -67.35 23.23
CA GLU A 214 1.24 -65.93 23.01
C GLU A 214 0.22 -65.31 23.96
N LYS A 215 0.50 -64.08 24.42
CA LYS A 215 -0.48 -62.97 24.44
C LYS A 215 0.20 -61.63 24.71
N GLU A 216 0.00 -60.72 23.76
CA GLU A 216 0.35 -59.31 23.76
C GLU A 216 -0.25 -58.56 24.98
N ALA A 217 0.55 -57.72 25.60
CA ALA A 217 0.11 -56.50 26.29
C ALA A 217 1.29 -55.53 26.42
N ASP A 218 1.28 -54.50 25.58
CA ASP A 218 2.13 -53.31 25.68
C ASP A 218 2.06 -52.69 27.08
N SER A 219 3.22 -52.49 27.70
CA SER A 219 3.38 -51.56 28.82
C SER A 219 4.62 -50.68 28.57
N ASP A 220 4.35 -49.44 28.17
CA ASP A 220 5.33 -48.39 27.94
C ASP A 220 6.12 -48.06 29.21
N SER A 221 7.42 -48.41 29.20
CA SER A 221 8.40 -48.10 30.23
C SER A 221 9.12 -46.77 29.93
N ASP A 222 8.39 -45.67 30.02
CA ASP A 222 8.89 -44.33 29.65
C ASP A 222 9.68 -43.60 30.78
N SER A 223 9.99 -44.29 31.89
CA SER A 223 10.76 -43.70 33.01
C SER A 223 12.27 -43.98 32.98
N GLU A 224 12.76 -44.88 32.10
CA GLU A 224 14.20 -45.19 32.00
C GLU A 224 14.91 -44.49 30.82
N LEU A 225 14.19 -43.89 29.87
CA LEU A 225 14.81 -43.29 28.67
C LEU A 225 15.45 -41.91 28.91
N GLY A 226 15.06 -41.21 29.98
CA GLY A 226 15.65 -39.93 30.38
C GLY A 226 17.08 -40.05 30.91
N LEU A 227 17.44 -41.21 31.47
CA LEU A 227 18.81 -41.55 31.87
C LEU A 227 19.62 -42.22 30.76
N ARG A 228 18.96 -42.87 29.78
CA ARG A 228 19.64 -43.45 28.61
C ARG A 228 20.05 -42.43 27.55
N ALA A 229 19.32 -41.33 27.37
CA ALA A 229 19.76 -40.24 26.49
C ALA A 229 21.05 -39.55 27.00
N SER A 230 21.36 -39.65 28.30
CA SER A 230 22.65 -39.25 28.86
C SER A 230 23.74 -40.34 28.80
N GLN A 231 23.39 -41.58 28.41
CA GLN A 231 24.33 -42.72 28.35
C GLN A 231 24.73 -43.12 26.92
N GLU A 232 24.03 -42.69 25.87
CA GLU A 232 24.44 -42.96 24.47
C GLU A 232 25.33 -41.88 23.84
N LEU A 233 25.80 -40.90 24.60
CA LEU A 233 27.02 -40.17 24.25
C LEU A 233 28.22 -40.90 24.85
N ARG A 234 28.96 -41.63 24.01
CA ARG A 234 30.32 -42.11 24.31
C ARG A 234 31.16 -40.97 24.92
N PRO A 235 32.14 -41.26 25.79
CA PRO A 235 32.75 -40.32 26.74
C PRO A 235 33.74 -39.32 26.11
N THR A 236 33.38 -38.71 25.00
CA THR A 236 33.97 -37.47 24.52
C THR A 236 33.10 -36.32 25.02
N SER A 237 33.42 -35.89 26.24
CA SER A 237 33.33 -34.51 26.73
C SER A 237 32.17 -34.13 27.66
N ARG A 238 32.20 -34.60 28.93
CA ARG A 238 31.51 -33.91 30.05
C ARG A 238 31.83 -32.41 30.11
N ARG A 239 33.03 -32.02 29.66
CA ARG A 239 33.46 -30.62 29.51
C ARG A 239 32.62 -29.87 28.47
N LEU A 240 32.31 -30.48 27.32
CA LEU A 240 31.49 -29.88 26.25
C LEU A 240 30.06 -29.66 26.74
N LEU A 241 29.51 -30.63 27.46
CA LEU A 241 28.17 -30.49 28.05
C LEU A 241 28.14 -29.36 29.09
N ALA A 242 29.15 -29.30 29.97
CA ALA A 242 29.29 -28.21 30.94
C ALA A 242 29.46 -26.84 30.27
N VAL A 243 30.28 -26.76 29.21
CA VAL A 243 30.45 -25.56 28.38
C VAL A 243 29.11 -25.16 27.77
N LEU A 244 28.33 -26.10 27.23
CA LEU A 244 27.02 -25.80 26.65
C LEU A 244 26.02 -25.27 27.68
N TYR A 245 25.98 -25.84 28.89
CA TYR A 245 25.18 -25.31 30.00
C TYR A 245 25.61 -23.88 30.39
N VAL A 246 26.91 -23.62 30.45
CA VAL A 246 27.44 -22.26 30.72
C VAL A 246 27.04 -21.29 29.62
N LEU A 247 27.15 -21.69 28.35
CA LEU A 247 26.76 -20.85 27.21
C LEU A 247 25.25 -20.54 27.21
N VAL A 248 24.40 -21.54 27.47
CA VAL A 248 22.95 -21.34 27.56
C VAL A 248 22.61 -20.44 28.75
N GLY A 249 23.24 -20.65 29.91
CA GLY A 249 23.05 -19.80 31.09
C GLY A 249 23.49 -18.35 30.85
N LEU A 250 24.65 -18.16 30.22
CA LEU A 250 25.17 -16.83 29.85
C LEU A 250 24.23 -16.15 28.85
N TRP A 251 23.74 -16.87 27.84
CA TRP A 251 22.80 -16.33 26.86
C TRP A 251 21.48 -15.87 27.50
N LEU A 252 20.90 -16.68 28.39
CA LEU A 252 19.69 -16.29 29.13
C LEU A 252 19.94 -15.08 30.04
N LEU A 253 21.10 -15.02 30.69
CA LEU A 253 21.49 -13.88 31.52
C LEU A 253 21.65 -12.62 30.68
N VAL A 254 22.35 -12.69 29.55
CA VAL A 254 22.51 -11.56 28.61
C VAL A 254 21.16 -11.08 28.10
N GLN A 255 20.26 -11.99 27.69
CA GLN A 255 18.92 -11.61 27.28
C GLN A 255 18.14 -10.91 28.41
N ALA A 256 18.18 -11.46 29.63
CA ALA A 256 17.47 -10.89 30.77
C ALA A 256 18.00 -9.51 31.18
N VAL A 257 19.32 -9.35 31.24
CA VAL A 257 19.98 -8.08 31.55
C VAL A 257 19.69 -7.05 30.46
N ASN A 258 19.84 -7.42 29.19
CA ASN A 258 19.54 -6.52 28.08
C ASN A 258 18.06 -6.11 28.05
N TYR A 259 17.13 -7.05 28.28
CA TYR A 259 15.72 -6.73 28.33
C TYR A 259 15.35 -5.79 29.49
N ALA A 260 16.01 -5.95 30.65
CA ALA A 260 15.76 -5.10 31.83
C ALA A 260 16.41 -3.71 31.73
N LEU A 261 17.59 -3.60 31.10
CA LEU A 261 18.36 -2.36 31.04
C LEU A 261 18.16 -1.57 29.73
N ARG A 262 17.53 -2.15 28.70
CA ARG A 262 17.35 -1.46 27.43
C ARG A 262 16.55 -0.16 27.59
N PRO A 263 16.85 0.88 26.80
CA PRO A 263 16.07 2.10 26.79
C PRO A 263 14.63 1.82 26.36
N SER A 264 13.70 2.66 26.83
CA SER A 264 12.28 2.61 26.46
C SER A 264 12.06 3.23 25.07
N ASP A 265 12.69 2.63 24.07
CA ASP A 265 12.63 3.02 22.67
C ASP A 265 11.52 2.24 21.95
N SER A 266 10.65 2.95 21.21
CA SER A 266 9.55 2.33 20.46
C SER A 266 10.02 1.34 19.41
N ALA A 267 11.17 1.59 18.75
CA ALA A 267 11.76 0.69 17.78
C ALA A 267 12.14 -0.64 18.44
N LEU A 268 12.87 -0.59 19.56
CA LEU A 268 13.29 -1.81 20.27
C LEU A 268 12.08 -2.59 20.80
N VAL A 269 11.05 -1.90 21.28
CA VAL A 269 9.80 -2.53 21.74
C VAL A 269 9.09 -3.20 20.57
N PHE A 270 8.93 -2.51 19.43
CA PHE A 270 8.29 -3.05 18.23
C PHE A 270 9.01 -4.30 17.73
N MET A 271 10.34 -4.24 17.60
CA MET A 271 11.20 -5.36 17.16
C MET A 271 11.13 -6.58 18.10
N SER A 272 10.70 -6.40 19.34
CA SER A 272 10.69 -7.47 20.35
C SER A 272 9.44 -8.33 20.37
N TRP A 273 8.37 -7.93 19.67
CA TRP A 273 7.10 -8.66 19.71
C TRP A 273 7.24 -10.04 19.07
N THR A 274 6.87 -11.09 19.80
CA THR A 274 6.85 -12.44 19.23
C THR A 274 5.71 -12.58 18.21
N LEU A 275 5.94 -13.40 17.18
CA LEU A 275 5.08 -13.51 16.00
C LEU A 275 3.58 -13.75 16.32
N PRO A 276 3.19 -14.62 17.28
CA PRO A 276 1.78 -14.79 17.64
C PRO A 276 1.08 -13.56 18.22
N LEU A 277 1.83 -12.60 18.75
CA LEU A 277 1.29 -11.39 19.36
C LEU A 277 1.18 -10.23 18.37
N LEU A 278 1.96 -10.23 17.28
CA LEU A 278 1.96 -9.16 16.28
C LEU A 278 0.55 -8.80 15.77
N PRO A 279 -0.32 -9.76 15.38
CA PRO A 279 -1.67 -9.41 14.92
C PRO A 279 -2.51 -8.68 15.97
N LEU A 280 -2.37 -9.06 17.25
CA LEU A 280 -3.12 -8.46 18.35
C LEU A 280 -2.59 -7.07 18.68
N VAL A 281 -1.27 -6.92 18.74
CA VAL A 281 -0.58 -5.65 19.03
C VAL A 281 -0.95 -4.60 17.98
N GLU A 282 -0.86 -4.95 16.69
CA GLU A 282 -1.22 -4.01 15.63
C GLU A 282 -2.71 -3.65 15.57
N LEU A 283 -3.60 -4.49 16.11
CA LEU A 283 -5.03 -4.19 16.19
C LEU A 283 -5.40 -3.35 17.43
N THR A 284 -4.63 -3.43 18.51
CA THR A 284 -5.01 -2.88 19.84
C THR A 284 -4.16 -1.71 20.32
N LEU A 285 -2.89 -1.62 19.90
CA LEU A 285 -1.90 -0.65 20.40
C LEU A 285 -1.51 0.41 19.36
N SER A 286 -2.34 0.59 18.33
CA SER A 286 -2.14 1.63 17.31
C SER A 286 -2.45 3.02 17.88
N SER A 287 -1.63 3.51 18.81
CA SER A 287 -1.61 4.92 19.16
C SER A 287 -1.24 5.74 17.93
N HIS A 288 -1.91 6.88 17.75
CA HIS A 288 -1.53 7.84 16.72
C HIS A 288 -0.16 8.40 17.07
N ALA A 289 0.87 8.11 16.27
CA ALA A 289 2.23 8.62 16.46
C ALA A 289 2.27 10.15 16.59
N LEU A 290 1.33 10.80 15.90
CA LEU A 290 1.15 12.26 15.87
C LEU A 290 0.46 12.84 17.10
N SER A 291 -0.14 12.01 17.96
CA SER A 291 -0.78 12.48 19.20
C SER A 291 0.20 13.18 20.16
N ARG A 292 1.49 12.81 20.13
CA ARG A 292 2.57 13.41 20.94
C ARG A 292 2.95 14.82 20.50
N LEU A 293 2.56 15.22 19.28
CA LEU A 293 2.77 16.55 18.72
C LEU A 293 1.61 17.51 19.04
N ARG A 294 0.49 17.02 19.58
CA ARG A 294 -0.66 17.86 19.93
C ARG A 294 -0.29 18.84 21.06
N GLY A 295 -0.58 20.13 20.84
CA GLY A 295 -0.41 21.18 21.85
C GLY A 295 1.02 21.72 22.02
N LYS A 296 1.94 21.40 21.09
CA LYS A 296 3.28 22.01 21.05
C LYS A 296 3.31 23.06 19.92
N ASP A 297 3.13 24.32 20.29
CA ASP A 297 2.95 25.47 19.38
C ASP A 297 4.26 25.98 18.75
N ALA A 298 4.92 25.24 17.84
CA ALA A 298 6.03 25.82 17.06
C ALA A 298 5.60 26.35 15.67
N SER A 299 4.56 25.76 15.07
CA SER A 299 4.05 26.13 13.73
C SER A 299 2.99 27.25 13.74
N GLY A 300 2.39 27.56 14.89
CA GLY A 300 1.29 28.54 15.00
C GLY A 300 -0.10 28.00 14.61
N LEU A 301 -0.21 26.73 14.23
CA LEU A 301 -1.47 25.99 14.09
C LEU A 301 -1.89 25.44 15.46
N ASN A 302 -3.08 25.82 15.93
CA ASN A 302 -3.64 25.28 17.17
C ASN A 302 -4.80 24.30 16.88
N SER A 303 -5.16 23.48 17.88
CA SER A 303 -6.20 22.46 17.76
C SER A 303 -7.61 23.00 17.49
N ASN A 304 -7.84 24.31 17.65
CA ASN A 304 -9.14 24.94 17.48
C ASN A 304 -9.37 25.43 16.05
N MET A 305 -8.32 25.53 15.23
CA MET A 305 -8.42 25.90 13.82
C MET A 305 -9.00 24.74 13.01
N THR A 306 -9.90 25.06 12.08
CA THR A 306 -10.55 24.09 11.19
C THR A 306 -10.81 24.75 9.83
N ALA A 307 -10.80 23.94 8.77
CA ALA A 307 -11.21 24.32 7.42
C ALA A 307 -12.72 24.14 7.20
N LEU A 308 -13.47 23.79 8.25
CA LEU A 308 -14.91 23.60 8.19
C LEU A 308 -15.64 24.86 8.64
N GLY A 309 -16.66 25.24 7.86
CA GLY A 309 -17.55 26.36 8.17
C GLY A 309 -18.89 26.19 7.46
N ASP A 310 -19.66 27.27 7.35
CA ASP A 310 -20.88 27.26 6.54
C ASP A 310 -20.53 27.03 5.06
N PRO A 311 -21.37 26.27 4.30
CA PRO A 311 -21.18 26.10 2.87
C PRO A 311 -21.15 27.47 2.17
N PRO A 312 -20.19 27.72 1.25
CA PRO A 312 -20.13 28.99 0.53
C PRO A 312 -21.41 29.20 -0.28
N SER A 313 -21.84 30.45 -0.45
CA SER A 313 -23.08 30.72 -1.19
C SER A 313 -22.96 30.31 -2.65
N LEU A 314 -23.92 29.52 -3.16
CA LEU A 314 -24.03 29.14 -4.58
C LEU A 314 -25.40 29.59 -5.13
N PRO A 315 -25.58 30.86 -5.54
CA PRO A 315 -26.89 31.40 -5.94
C PRO A 315 -27.52 30.72 -7.16
N TRP A 316 -26.70 30.07 -7.98
CA TRP A 316 -27.12 29.30 -9.16
C TRP A 316 -27.65 27.90 -8.80
N LEU A 317 -27.38 27.39 -7.59
CA LEU A 317 -27.83 26.08 -7.13
C LEU A 317 -29.31 26.15 -6.65
N ARG A 318 -30.23 26.42 -7.58
CA ARG A 318 -31.67 26.71 -7.29
C ARG A 318 -32.59 25.50 -7.33
N SER A 319 -32.08 24.31 -7.65
CA SER A 319 -32.91 23.10 -7.82
C SER A 319 -33.64 22.75 -6.51
N LYS A 320 -34.97 22.55 -6.57
CA LYS A 320 -35.76 22.06 -5.42
C LYS A 320 -35.39 20.63 -5.01
N LYS A 321 -34.70 19.88 -5.87
CA LYS A 321 -34.21 18.53 -5.60
C LYS A 321 -32.69 18.59 -5.34
N PRO A 322 -32.19 17.99 -4.24
CA PRO A 322 -30.77 17.92 -3.98
C PRO A 322 -30.01 17.27 -5.15
N LEU A 323 -28.99 17.96 -5.64
CA LEU A 323 -28.03 17.41 -6.59
C LEU A 323 -27.02 16.53 -5.85
N GLN A 324 -26.68 15.38 -6.44
CA GLN A 324 -25.62 14.53 -5.90
C GLN A 324 -24.28 15.29 -5.91
N GLY A 325 -23.52 15.21 -4.81
CA GLY A 325 -22.29 15.97 -4.61
C GLY A 325 -22.50 17.40 -4.07
N PHE A 326 -23.74 17.87 -4.00
CA PHE A 326 -24.11 19.22 -3.52
C PHE A 326 -25.05 19.19 -2.31
N THR A 327 -25.14 18.05 -1.61
CA THR A 327 -26.13 17.84 -0.54
C THR A 327 -25.97 18.81 0.64
N ASP A 328 -24.75 19.27 0.91
CA ASP A 328 -24.46 20.18 2.03
C ASP A 328 -25.16 21.55 1.90
N TRP A 329 -25.47 22.00 0.69
CA TRP A 329 -26.16 23.28 0.45
C TRP A 329 -27.68 23.20 0.64
N TYR A 330 -28.24 22.01 0.82
CA TYR A 330 -29.68 21.78 0.97
C TYR A 330 -30.11 21.49 2.41
N LEU A 331 -29.16 21.11 3.26
CA LEU A 331 -29.43 20.66 4.62
C LEU A 331 -29.03 21.76 5.62
N PRO A 332 -29.86 22.06 6.63
CA PRO A 332 -29.50 23.02 7.65
C PRO A 332 -28.32 22.52 8.48
N ASP A 333 -27.55 23.47 9.01
CA ASP A 333 -26.47 23.25 10.00
C ASP A 333 -25.39 22.24 9.56
N GLN A 334 -25.16 22.09 8.25
CA GLN A 334 -24.07 21.26 7.74
C GLN A 334 -22.78 22.05 7.64
N LEU A 335 -21.77 21.64 8.41
CA LEU A 335 -20.41 22.11 8.21
C LEU A 335 -19.82 21.53 6.92
N HIS A 336 -19.18 22.39 6.13
CA HIS A 336 -18.61 22.07 4.82
C HIS A 336 -17.17 22.60 4.73
N TYR A 337 -16.37 22.03 3.84
CA TYR A 337 -15.04 22.59 3.56
C TYR A 337 -15.20 24.00 3.01
N ASN A 338 -14.68 24.97 3.73
CA ASN A 338 -14.70 26.36 3.34
C ASN A 338 -13.26 26.84 3.18
N ALA A 339 -12.93 27.17 1.94
CA ALA A 339 -11.57 27.49 1.54
C ALA A 339 -11.07 28.83 2.13
N ASP A 340 -11.96 29.69 2.64
CA ASP A 340 -11.61 30.90 3.39
C ASP A 340 -11.28 30.60 4.87
N GLN A 341 -11.72 29.44 5.38
CA GLN A 341 -11.42 28.97 6.73
C GLN A 341 -10.18 28.07 6.77
N ASP A 342 -9.76 27.48 5.65
CA ASP A 342 -8.59 26.60 5.60
C ASP A 342 -7.28 27.41 5.83
N PRO A 343 -6.58 27.19 6.96
CA PRO A 343 -5.39 27.97 7.30
C PRO A 343 -4.18 27.68 6.43
N ILE A 344 -4.13 26.53 5.76
CA ILE A 344 -2.98 26.11 4.93
C ILE A 344 -3.28 26.18 3.43
N ARG A 345 -4.51 26.56 3.04
CA ARG A 345 -4.89 26.70 1.63
C ARG A 345 -4.26 27.95 1.01
N VAL A 346 -3.59 27.77 -0.12
CA VAL A 346 -3.03 28.87 -0.92
C VAL A 346 -3.73 28.92 -2.28
N SER A 347 -4.39 30.02 -2.60
CA SER A 347 -4.98 30.24 -3.93
C SER A 347 -4.01 30.94 -4.88
N ASN A 348 -4.17 30.69 -6.18
CA ASN A 348 -3.48 31.44 -7.25
C ASN A 348 -4.47 32.01 -8.29
N LEU A 349 -5.76 32.04 -7.99
CA LEU A 349 -6.80 32.48 -8.95
C LEU A 349 -6.72 33.98 -9.26
N ASP A 350 -6.22 34.79 -8.32
CA ASP A 350 -5.98 36.22 -8.53
C ASP A 350 -4.79 36.50 -9.46
N GLN A 351 -3.95 35.48 -9.72
CA GLN A 351 -2.86 35.59 -10.68
C GLN A 351 -3.39 35.35 -12.09
N PRO A 352 -2.95 36.10 -13.10
CA PRO A 352 -3.35 35.83 -14.48
C PRO A 352 -2.84 34.46 -14.96
N PRO A 353 -3.47 33.85 -15.98
CA PRO A 353 -2.93 32.65 -16.62
C PRO A 353 -1.48 32.82 -17.06
N LEU A 354 -0.75 31.70 -17.19
CA LEU A 354 0.63 31.65 -17.67
C LEU A 354 0.76 32.45 -18.97
N LYS A 355 1.81 33.26 -19.08
CA LYS A 355 1.97 34.26 -20.15
C LYS A 355 1.86 33.63 -21.54
N GLU A 356 2.44 32.44 -21.68
CA GLU A 356 2.50 31.62 -22.88
C GLU A 356 1.12 31.12 -23.31
N LEU A 357 0.20 30.89 -22.36
CA LEU A 357 -1.16 30.39 -22.63
C LEU A 357 -2.14 31.47 -23.06
N ARG A 358 -1.94 32.72 -22.62
CA ARG A 358 -2.95 33.81 -22.73
C ARG A 358 -3.49 34.01 -24.14
N SER A 359 -2.61 33.99 -25.16
CA SER A 359 -3.02 34.18 -26.55
C SER A 359 -3.78 32.99 -27.13
N ALA A 360 -3.56 31.78 -26.60
CA ALA A 360 -4.17 30.56 -27.09
C ALA A 360 -5.52 30.26 -26.41
N LEU A 361 -5.69 30.67 -25.14
CA LEU A 361 -6.92 30.42 -24.38
C LEU A 361 -8.17 30.98 -25.09
N GLY A 362 -8.11 32.20 -25.64
CA GLY A 362 -9.24 32.78 -26.37
C GLY A 362 -9.61 32.10 -27.71
N GLN A 363 -8.75 31.24 -28.24
CA GLN A 363 -9.00 30.46 -29.47
C GLN A 363 -9.40 29.01 -29.17
N LEU A 364 -9.39 28.62 -27.90
CA LEU A 364 -9.53 27.24 -27.46
C LEU A 364 -11.01 26.88 -27.29
N GLN A 365 -11.47 25.91 -28.07
CA GLN A 365 -12.81 25.33 -27.93
C GLN A 365 -12.69 23.98 -27.22
N ILE A 366 -13.35 23.82 -26.09
CA ILE A 366 -13.32 22.57 -25.30
C ILE A 366 -14.76 22.07 -25.19
N ARG A 367 -15.18 21.32 -26.21
CA ARG A 367 -16.46 20.60 -26.17
C ARG A 367 -16.35 19.37 -25.28
N ASN A 368 -15.27 18.62 -25.41
CA ASN A 368 -15.07 17.32 -24.76
C ASN A 368 -13.83 17.34 -23.84
N VAL A 369 -13.85 16.52 -22.80
CA VAL A 369 -12.73 16.32 -21.87
C VAL A 369 -12.47 14.82 -21.72
N VAL A 370 -11.23 14.40 -21.95
CA VAL A 370 -10.77 13.03 -21.72
C VAL A 370 -9.72 13.04 -20.62
N LEU A 371 -9.96 12.33 -19.53
CA LEU A 371 -8.98 12.08 -18.48
C LEU A 371 -8.43 10.66 -18.61
N LEU A 372 -7.19 10.55 -19.09
CA LEU A 372 -6.42 9.30 -19.14
C LEU A 372 -5.62 9.16 -17.85
N LYS A 373 -6.01 8.20 -17.02
CA LYS A 373 -5.33 7.84 -15.79
C LYS A 373 -4.42 6.64 -16.08
N LEU A 374 -3.10 6.85 -16.01
CA LEU A 374 -2.11 5.83 -16.31
C LEU A 374 -1.74 5.06 -15.05
N GLU A 375 -2.08 3.78 -15.00
CA GLU A 375 -1.76 2.87 -13.90
C GLU A 375 -0.24 2.70 -13.73
N ALA A 376 0.24 2.75 -12.49
CA ALA A 376 1.61 2.50 -12.06
C ALA A 376 2.69 3.14 -12.96
N THR A 377 2.43 4.33 -13.51
CA THR A 377 3.29 4.99 -14.51
C THR A 377 4.13 6.10 -13.87
N ARG A 378 5.45 5.92 -13.90
CA ARG A 378 6.42 6.91 -13.39
C ARG A 378 6.60 8.08 -14.37
N LYS A 379 7.02 9.24 -13.87
CA LYS A 379 7.35 10.41 -14.70
C LYS A 379 8.56 10.16 -15.63
N ASP A 380 9.59 9.45 -15.15
CA ASP A 380 10.84 9.21 -15.87
C ASP A 380 10.77 8.11 -16.95
N VAL A 381 9.56 7.58 -17.19
CA VAL A 381 9.25 6.69 -18.33
C VAL A 381 8.25 7.31 -19.31
N PHE A 382 7.95 8.61 -19.16
CA PHE A 382 6.98 9.32 -19.99
C PHE A 382 7.53 10.71 -20.41
N PRO A 383 8.47 10.78 -21.37
CA PRO A 383 9.07 9.66 -22.12
C PRO A 383 10.28 9.02 -21.41
N LEU A 384 10.69 7.82 -21.88
CA LEU A 384 11.95 7.20 -21.48
C LEU A 384 13.15 8.00 -22.00
N LYS A 385 14.24 8.03 -21.23
CA LYS A 385 15.46 8.77 -21.57
C LYS A 385 16.68 7.85 -21.64
N ARG A 386 17.46 7.97 -22.72
CA ARG A 386 18.82 7.42 -22.84
C ARG A 386 19.70 8.01 -21.75
N ASP A 387 20.54 7.18 -21.14
CA ASP A 387 21.42 7.52 -20.01
C ASP A 387 20.69 8.03 -18.74
N GLY A 388 19.35 8.02 -18.75
CA GLY A 388 18.51 8.28 -17.59
C GLY A 388 18.64 7.20 -16.50
N PHE A 389 17.94 7.39 -15.39
CA PHE A 389 18.01 6.47 -14.25
C PHE A 389 17.64 5.03 -14.61
N ILE A 390 16.51 4.83 -15.30
CA ILE A 390 16.06 3.51 -15.76
C ILE A 390 17.07 2.85 -16.69
N TRP A 391 17.59 3.60 -17.67
CA TRP A 391 18.61 3.11 -18.60
C TRP A 391 19.86 2.64 -17.85
N ARG A 392 20.42 3.50 -16.99
CA ARG A 392 21.62 3.18 -16.20
C ARG A 392 21.40 2.00 -15.28
N ARG A 393 20.21 1.86 -14.68
CA ARG A 393 19.90 0.72 -13.82
C ARG A 393 19.93 -0.61 -14.58
N LEU A 394 19.35 -0.63 -15.80
CA LEU A 394 19.36 -1.81 -16.67
C LEU A 394 20.77 -2.12 -17.21
N ALA A 395 21.52 -1.08 -17.62
CA ALA A 395 22.88 -1.21 -18.14
C ALA A 395 23.85 -1.74 -17.06
N ASN A 396 23.80 -1.18 -15.85
CA ASN A 396 24.66 -1.59 -14.74
C ASN A 396 24.36 -3.01 -14.23
N GLY A 397 23.13 -3.51 -14.45
CA GLY A 397 22.79 -4.91 -14.17
C GLY A 397 23.39 -5.89 -15.19
N SER A 398 23.65 -5.42 -16.41
CA SER A 398 24.20 -6.26 -17.48
C SER A 398 25.58 -6.82 -17.14
N VAL A 399 25.89 -8.05 -17.54
CA VAL A 399 27.22 -8.65 -17.37
C VAL A 399 28.33 -7.81 -17.99
N THR A 400 28.06 -7.11 -19.10
CA THR A 400 29.02 -6.23 -19.77
C THR A 400 29.07 -4.83 -19.15
N GLY A 401 28.11 -4.46 -18.30
CA GLY A 401 27.85 -3.09 -17.87
C GLY A 401 27.18 -2.21 -18.94
N GLU A 402 26.81 -2.79 -20.08
CA GLU A 402 26.20 -2.11 -21.22
C GLU A 402 24.95 -2.85 -21.69
N LEU A 403 24.02 -2.15 -22.34
CA LEU A 403 22.83 -2.76 -22.93
C LEU A 403 23.18 -3.44 -24.27
N SER A 404 22.47 -4.52 -24.61
CA SER A 404 22.56 -5.11 -25.94
C SER A 404 21.92 -4.20 -27.01
N ASP A 405 22.36 -4.28 -28.26
CA ASP A 405 21.77 -3.54 -29.39
C ASP A 405 20.24 -3.70 -29.46
N ALA A 406 19.73 -4.92 -29.24
CA ALA A 406 18.30 -5.18 -29.23
C ALA A 406 17.56 -4.47 -28.08
N ALA A 407 18.20 -4.33 -26.92
CA ALA A 407 17.65 -3.60 -25.78
C ALA A 407 17.68 -2.08 -26.02
N GLU A 408 18.76 -1.55 -26.60
CA GLU A 408 18.85 -0.13 -27.00
C GLU A 408 17.78 0.23 -28.03
N ASP A 409 17.68 -0.55 -29.12
CA ASP A 409 16.67 -0.40 -30.17
C ASP A 409 15.26 -0.49 -29.58
N ARG A 410 15.04 -1.41 -28.63
CA ARG A 410 13.76 -1.53 -27.95
C ARG A 410 13.46 -0.24 -27.18
N LEU A 411 14.33 0.20 -26.29
CA LEU A 411 14.13 1.39 -25.46
C LEU A 411 13.84 2.65 -26.29
N ALA A 412 14.56 2.83 -27.40
CA ALA A 412 14.35 3.95 -28.32
C ALA A 412 12.94 3.97 -28.98
N SER A 413 12.26 2.82 -29.01
CA SER A 413 10.96 2.66 -29.71
C SER A 413 9.72 2.71 -28.80
N LEU A 414 9.90 2.67 -27.47
CA LEU A 414 8.80 2.36 -26.56
C LEU A 414 7.85 3.53 -26.28
N THR A 415 8.31 4.78 -26.24
CA THR A 415 7.50 5.93 -25.75
C THR A 415 7.28 7.10 -26.73
N PRO A 416 7.06 6.87 -28.04
CA PRO A 416 6.91 7.96 -29.00
C PRO A 416 5.65 8.82 -28.77
N VAL A 417 4.59 8.28 -28.16
CA VAL A 417 3.37 9.04 -27.86
C VAL A 417 3.61 9.96 -26.68
N ALA A 418 4.35 9.51 -25.66
CA ALA A 418 4.81 10.38 -24.57
C ALA A 418 5.66 11.55 -25.10
N ASN A 419 6.60 11.33 -26.03
CA ASN A 419 7.35 12.41 -26.67
C ASN A 419 6.40 13.40 -27.40
N PHE A 420 5.43 12.88 -28.14
CA PHE A 420 4.46 13.69 -28.89
C PHE A 420 3.58 14.57 -27.97
N LEU A 421 3.11 14.01 -26.85
CA LEU A 421 2.23 14.68 -25.90
C LEU A 421 2.96 15.70 -25.01
N THR A 422 4.18 15.36 -24.58
CA THR A 422 4.99 16.24 -23.73
C THR A 422 5.73 17.31 -24.55
N GLY A 423 6.05 17.01 -25.80
CA GLY A 423 6.99 17.79 -26.61
C GLY A 423 8.45 17.58 -26.23
N ASP A 424 8.73 16.71 -25.25
CA ASP A 424 10.08 16.36 -24.80
C ASP A 424 10.71 15.38 -25.78
N TYR A 425 11.65 15.90 -26.59
CA TYR A 425 12.53 15.14 -27.47
C TYR A 425 14.00 15.29 -27.04
N ALA A 426 14.24 15.76 -25.81
CA ALA A 426 15.55 15.81 -25.17
C ALA A 426 15.73 14.53 -24.32
N ASP A 427 15.46 13.39 -24.95
CA ASP A 427 15.51 12.06 -24.37
C ASP A 427 16.77 11.27 -24.77
N GLY A 428 17.64 11.84 -25.60
CA GLY A 428 18.89 11.24 -26.04
C GLY A 428 18.76 10.18 -27.16
N PHE A 429 17.55 9.95 -27.68
CA PHE A 429 17.33 9.08 -28.84
C PHE A 429 17.31 9.86 -30.15
N GLU A 430 17.59 9.18 -31.27
CA GLU A 430 17.51 9.78 -32.60
C GLU A 430 16.06 9.84 -33.10
N HIS A 431 15.55 11.05 -33.33
CA HIS A 431 14.19 11.28 -33.82
C HIS A 431 14.20 11.88 -35.22
N LYS A 432 13.77 11.09 -36.22
CA LYS A 432 13.64 11.57 -37.62
C LYS A 432 12.67 12.74 -37.75
N LYS A 433 11.61 12.74 -36.93
CA LYS A 433 10.61 13.81 -36.83
C LYS A 433 10.34 14.05 -35.35
N LYS A 434 10.08 15.31 -35.00
CA LYS A 434 9.74 15.73 -33.63
C LYS A 434 8.35 16.38 -33.61
N PRO A 435 7.28 15.64 -33.98
CA PRO A 435 5.93 16.19 -33.96
C PRO A 435 5.55 16.59 -32.54
N ARG A 436 4.81 17.67 -32.36
CA ARG A 436 4.37 18.11 -31.03
C ARG A 436 2.87 18.32 -31.04
N ARG A 437 2.17 17.76 -30.06
CA ARG A 437 0.81 18.19 -29.75
C ARG A 437 0.89 19.40 -28.82
N GLY A 438 -0.01 20.35 -29.02
CA GLY A 438 -0.15 21.46 -28.09
C GLY A 438 -0.47 20.99 -26.66
N GLY A 439 0.04 21.70 -25.66
CA GLY A 439 -0.22 21.36 -24.27
C GLY A 439 0.85 21.81 -23.26
N VAL A 440 0.52 21.63 -21.99
CA VAL A 440 1.42 21.90 -20.87
C VAL A 440 1.88 20.58 -20.26
N ASN A 441 3.18 20.33 -20.25
CA ASN A 441 3.83 19.22 -19.59
C ASN A 441 4.36 19.66 -18.21
N PHE A 442 4.01 18.93 -17.16
CA PHE A 442 4.49 19.22 -15.81
C PHE A 442 5.60 18.23 -15.44
N ASN A 443 6.79 18.74 -15.11
CA ASN A 443 7.96 17.92 -14.84
C ASN A 443 8.08 17.47 -13.39
N ASN A 444 7.47 18.22 -12.45
CA ASN A 444 7.49 17.93 -11.01
C ASN A 444 6.09 17.60 -10.47
N ALA A 445 5.36 16.75 -11.19
CA ALA A 445 4.02 16.31 -10.80
C ALA A 445 4.06 15.09 -9.88
N HIS A 446 3.33 15.17 -8.77
CA HIS A 446 3.22 14.11 -7.78
C HIS A 446 1.78 13.64 -7.61
N THR A 447 1.60 12.33 -7.38
CA THR A 447 0.29 11.81 -6.99
C THR A 447 -0.06 12.19 -5.56
N SER A 448 -1.35 12.40 -5.29
CA SER A 448 -1.87 12.60 -3.93
C SER A 448 -2.11 11.26 -3.20
N SER A 449 -1.90 10.13 -3.88
CA SER A 449 -1.96 8.80 -3.26
C SER A 449 -1.23 7.76 -4.11
N THR A 450 -0.40 6.93 -3.49
CA THR A 450 0.22 5.76 -4.15
C THR A 450 -0.71 4.54 -4.25
N TYR A 451 -2.00 4.74 -3.94
CA TYR A 451 -3.07 3.76 -4.10
C TYR A 451 -4.08 4.23 -5.14
N THR A 452 -4.26 3.45 -6.21
CA THR A 452 -5.04 3.79 -7.41
C THR A 452 -6.41 4.41 -7.13
N LEU A 453 -7.27 3.74 -6.34
CA LEU A 453 -8.64 4.20 -6.06
C LEU A 453 -8.68 5.53 -5.30
N LYS A 454 -7.73 5.73 -4.39
CA LYS A 454 -7.56 6.99 -3.67
C LYS A 454 -7.01 8.07 -4.61
N SER A 455 -6.10 7.75 -5.52
CA SER A 455 -5.61 8.70 -6.52
C SER A 455 -6.72 9.18 -7.47
N LEU A 456 -7.69 8.31 -7.79
CA LEU A 456 -8.88 8.68 -8.58
C LEU A 456 -9.72 9.73 -7.84
N THR A 457 -9.88 9.60 -6.52
CA THR A 457 -10.56 10.60 -5.68
C THR A 457 -9.88 11.97 -5.80
N ALA A 458 -8.55 12.01 -5.77
CA ALA A 458 -7.81 13.25 -5.95
C ALA A 458 -8.00 13.86 -7.35
N SER A 459 -7.85 13.07 -8.41
CA SER A 459 -7.94 13.57 -9.79
C SER A 459 -9.36 13.95 -10.21
N LEU A 460 -10.37 13.17 -9.81
CA LEU A 460 -11.77 13.36 -10.22
C LEU A 460 -12.54 14.32 -9.33
N CYS A 461 -12.11 14.52 -8.08
CA CYS A 461 -12.84 15.34 -7.11
C CYS A 461 -12.02 16.50 -6.56
N GLY A 462 -10.72 16.60 -6.87
CA GLY A 462 -9.87 17.66 -6.31
C GLY A 462 -9.75 17.60 -4.79
N LEU A 463 -9.97 16.41 -4.21
CA LEU A 463 -9.99 16.17 -2.76
C LEU A 463 -8.75 15.41 -2.34
N THR A 464 -8.18 15.77 -1.20
CA THR A 464 -7.23 14.85 -0.58
C THR A 464 -7.99 13.61 -0.07
N PRO A 465 -7.57 12.38 -0.45
CA PRO A 465 -8.28 11.16 -0.10
C PRO A 465 -8.37 10.93 1.41
N LEU A 466 -9.27 10.04 1.83
CA LEU A 466 -9.46 9.74 3.25
C LEU A 466 -8.23 9.00 3.80
N ILE A 467 -7.65 9.53 4.88
CA ILE A 467 -6.46 9.00 5.54
C ILE A 467 -6.85 7.78 6.40
N ILE A 468 -7.10 6.67 5.70
CA ILE A 468 -7.40 5.36 6.25
C ILE A 468 -6.95 4.29 5.26
N ASP A 469 -6.62 3.12 5.78
CA ASP A 469 -6.29 1.97 4.94
C ASP A 469 -7.50 1.56 4.09
N PHE A 470 -7.24 1.30 2.81
CA PHE A 470 -8.19 0.82 1.80
C PHE A 470 -9.22 1.87 1.38
N ASN A 471 -9.98 1.53 0.35
CA ASN A 471 -11.06 2.35 -0.18
C ASN A 471 -12.26 2.31 0.78
N LEU A 472 -12.45 3.42 1.50
CA LEU A 472 -13.57 3.64 2.41
C LEU A 472 -14.25 5.00 2.15
N GLU A 473 -13.78 5.72 1.14
CA GLU A 473 -14.36 6.96 0.64
C GLU A 473 -15.83 6.77 0.29
N TYR A 474 -16.18 5.63 -0.33
CA TYR A 474 -17.56 5.31 -0.72
C TYR A 474 -18.55 5.20 0.47
N LEU A 475 -18.05 5.07 1.70
CA LEU A 475 -18.85 5.06 2.94
C LEU A 475 -18.89 6.40 3.66
N SER A 476 -18.15 7.39 3.14
CA SER A 476 -17.87 8.65 3.81
C SER A 476 -18.46 9.82 3.03
N HIS A 477 -18.48 11.00 3.65
CA HIS A 477 -18.98 12.21 3.01
C HIS A 477 -17.93 12.81 2.07
N PHE A 478 -18.29 12.99 0.79
CA PHE A 478 -17.49 13.78 -0.15
C PHE A 478 -17.77 15.25 0.07
N TYR A 479 -16.81 15.97 0.66
CA TYR A 479 -16.95 17.37 1.04
C TYR A 479 -16.75 18.37 -0.11
N GLN A 480 -16.56 17.91 -1.35
CA GLN A 480 -16.72 18.72 -2.57
C GLN A 480 -17.31 17.83 -3.68
N PRO A 481 -18.03 18.42 -4.66
CA PRO A 481 -18.47 17.68 -5.84
C PRO A 481 -17.28 17.22 -6.70
N CYS A 482 -17.49 16.16 -7.47
CA CYS A 482 -16.52 15.61 -8.41
C CYS A 482 -16.84 16.08 -9.83
N LEU A 483 -15.93 15.94 -10.80
CA LEU A 483 -16.17 16.32 -12.20
C LEU A 483 -17.50 15.80 -12.76
N PRO A 484 -17.91 14.52 -12.58
CA PRO A 484 -19.23 14.06 -13.02
C PRO A 484 -20.40 14.78 -12.34
N HIS A 485 -20.30 15.08 -11.04
CA HIS A 485 -21.30 15.87 -10.32
C HIS A 485 -21.40 17.29 -10.88
N ILE A 486 -20.26 17.95 -11.12
CA ILE A 486 -20.19 19.32 -11.61
C ILE A 486 -20.77 19.39 -13.02
N PHE A 487 -20.34 18.51 -13.93
CA PHE A 487 -20.89 18.46 -15.28
C PHE A 487 -22.40 18.19 -15.30
N GLN A 488 -22.90 17.35 -14.39
CA GLN A 488 -24.34 17.17 -14.23
C GLN A 488 -25.05 18.42 -13.68
N ALA A 489 -24.43 19.19 -12.79
CA ALA A 489 -24.96 20.46 -12.31
C ALA A 489 -25.01 21.52 -13.42
N LEU A 490 -23.95 21.62 -14.24
CA LEU A 490 -23.88 22.54 -15.39
C LEU A 490 -24.97 22.26 -16.43
N ASN A 491 -25.43 21.01 -16.56
CA ASN A 491 -26.55 20.67 -17.45
C ASN A 491 -27.87 21.34 -17.04
N GLN A 492 -28.09 21.56 -15.75
CA GLN A 492 -29.32 22.21 -15.26
C GLN A 492 -29.33 23.70 -15.60
N LEU A 493 -28.15 24.35 -15.60
CA LEU A 493 -28.00 25.76 -15.96
C LEU A 493 -28.18 26.01 -17.47
N GLY A 494 -28.00 24.96 -18.29
CA GLY A 494 -28.20 25.02 -19.74
C GLY A 494 -29.67 24.95 -20.17
N GLU A 495 -30.58 24.47 -19.31
CA GLU A 495 -32.01 24.38 -19.64
C GLU A 495 -32.68 25.76 -19.73
N ASP A 496 -32.25 26.73 -18.91
CA ASP A 496 -32.77 28.11 -18.92
C ASP A 496 -32.33 28.90 -20.18
N THR A 497 -31.20 28.52 -20.80
CA THR A 497 -30.64 29.17 -22.00
C THR A 497 -31.07 28.55 -23.32
N ARG A 498 -31.87 27.45 -23.34
CA ARG A 498 -32.39 26.86 -24.59
C ARG A 498 -33.28 27.80 -25.42
N ASN A 499 -33.69 28.94 -24.84
CA ASN A 499 -34.43 29.99 -25.53
C ASN A 499 -33.53 31.03 -26.25
N ASP A 500 -32.21 31.06 -26.00
CA ASP A 500 -31.29 31.92 -26.73
C ASP A 500 -30.83 31.22 -28.02
N THR A 501 -31.39 31.65 -29.15
CA THR A 501 -31.10 31.19 -30.51
C THR A 501 -29.75 31.68 -31.02
N ALA A 502 -28.68 31.54 -30.23
CA ALA A 502 -27.32 31.86 -30.67
C ALA A 502 -26.84 30.74 -31.61
N VAL A 503 -26.95 31.00 -32.91
CA VAL A 503 -26.37 30.19 -33.98
C VAL A 503 -24.97 30.75 -34.22
N ASP A 504 -23.96 29.88 -34.33
CA ASP A 504 -22.61 30.31 -34.74
C ASP A 504 -22.65 30.85 -36.19
N ASP A 505 -21.68 31.69 -36.58
CA ASP A 505 -21.62 32.33 -37.90
C ASP A 505 -21.65 31.35 -39.10
N ASP A 506 -21.44 30.05 -38.88
CA ASP A 506 -21.48 29.00 -39.90
C ASP A 506 -22.82 28.22 -40.00
N GLY A 507 -23.82 28.55 -39.15
CA GLY A 507 -25.10 27.86 -39.11
C GLY A 507 -25.14 26.60 -38.24
N SER A 508 -24.05 26.24 -37.55
CA SER A 508 -24.00 25.16 -36.56
C SER A 508 -24.48 25.65 -35.18
N ALA A 509 -25.08 24.73 -34.40
CA ALA A 509 -25.58 25.06 -33.08
C ALA A 509 -24.43 25.04 -32.06
N ASP A 510 -24.29 26.14 -31.32
CA ASP A 510 -23.30 26.36 -30.26
C ASP A 510 -23.24 25.19 -29.27
N PHE A 511 -22.09 24.51 -29.19
CA PHE A 511 -21.91 23.34 -28.33
C PHE A 511 -21.99 23.67 -26.84
N ARG A 512 -21.90 24.95 -26.43
CA ARG A 512 -22.07 25.36 -25.03
C ARG A 512 -23.48 25.06 -24.51
N SER A 513 -24.46 24.96 -25.41
CA SER A 513 -25.84 24.57 -25.11
C SER A 513 -26.04 23.06 -24.91
N TYR A 514 -25.06 22.24 -25.30
CA TYR A 514 -25.17 20.79 -25.26
C TYR A 514 -24.93 20.25 -23.85
N PRO A 515 -25.74 19.29 -23.37
CA PRO A 515 -25.54 18.69 -22.06
C PRO A 515 -24.28 17.81 -22.04
N TRP A 516 -23.59 17.83 -20.91
CA TRP A 516 -22.51 16.92 -20.59
C TRP A 516 -22.98 15.51 -20.25
N ARG A 517 -22.22 14.53 -20.74
CA ARG A 517 -22.34 13.13 -20.40
C ARG A 517 -21.01 12.61 -19.88
N SER A 518 -21.03 12.01 -18.69
CA SER A 518 -19.85 11.42 -18.05
C SER A 518 -19.83 9.91 -18.24
N THR A 519 -18.69 9.35 -18.65
CA THR A 519 -18.47 7.90 -18.79
C THR A 519 -17.10 7.49 -18.24
N TYR A 520 -17.02 6.29 -17.67
CA TYR A 520 -15.81 5.71 -17.12
C TYR A 520 -15.52 4.37 -17.79
N MET A 521 -14.26 4.12 -18.16
CA MET A 521 -13.86 2.88 -18.84
C MET A 521 -12.58 2.31 -18.26
N GLN A 522 -12.57 1.00 -18.00
CA GLN A 522 -11.36 0.23 -17.70
C GLN A 522 -11.51 -1.21 -18.23
N SER A 523 -10.40 -1.85 -18.62
CA SER A 523 -10.41 -3.23 -19.11
C SER A 523 -10.28 -4.28 -17.99
N VAL A 524 -10.24 -3.83 -16.74
CA VAL A 524 -10.10 -4.65 -15.53
C VAL A 524 -11.37 -4.73 -14.69
N THR A 525 -11.35 -5.67 -13.74
CA THR A 525 -12.41 -5.80 -12.74
C THR A 525 -12.56 -4.52 -11.93
N ASN A 526 -13.81 -4.13 -11.65
CA ASN A 526 -14.10 -3.07 -10.70
C ASN A 526 -14.55 -3.59 -9.32
N THR A 527 -14.38 -4.89 -9.05
CA THR A 527 -14.81 -5.44 -7.76
C THR A 527 -13.72 -5.31 -6.71
N PHE A 528 -12.46 -5.10 -7.11
CA PHE A 528 -11.35 -4.94 -6.18
C PHE A 528 -11.61 -3.77 -5.22
N ASP A 529 -11.39 -4.05 -3.94
CA ASP A 529 -11.52 -3.12 -2.82
C ASP A 529 -12.70 -2.15 -2.96
N ARG A 530 -13.88 -2.69 -3.29
CA ARG A 530 -15.13 -1.91 -3.36
C ARG A 530 -15.08 -0.73 -4.33
N GLN A 531 -14.37 -0.83 -5.45
CA GLN A 531 -14.46 0.18 -6.50
C GLN A 531 -15.88 0.29 -7.08
N SER A 532 -16.64 -0.81 -7.24
CA SER A 532 -18.00 -0.74 -7.80
C SER A 532 -18.94 0.24 -7.08
N PRO A 533 -19.05 0.23 -5.73
CA PRO A 533 -19.83 1.24 -5.00
C PRO A 533 -19.16 2.62 -4.93
N LEU A 534 -17.86 2.76 -5.22
CA LEU A 534 -17.18 4.06 -5.31
C LEU A 534 -17.58 4.83 -6.59
N MET A 535 -17.78 4.14 -7.70
CA MET A 535 -18.13 4.77 -8.99
C MET A 535 -19.39 5.65 -8.96
N PRO A 536 -20.54 5.21 -8.40
CA PRO A 536 -21.70 6.09 -8.27
C PRO A 536 -21.45 7.23 -7.27
N THR A 537 -20.59 7.04 -6.26
CA THR A 537 -20.20 8.11 -5.33
C THR A 537 -19.36 9.20 -6.02
N PHE A 538 -18.60 8.87 -7.06
CA PHE A 538 -17.97 9.89 -7.93
C PHE A 538 -18.95 10.59 -8.87
N GLY A 539 -20.20 10.13 -8.98
CA GLY A 539 -21.24 10.71 -9.82
C GLY A 539 -21.41 10.02 -11.19
N TYR A 540 -20.75 8.88 -11.43
CA TYR A 540 -21.03 8.11 -12.65
C TYR A 540 -22.35 7.36 -12.53
N LYS A 541 -23.14 7.39 -13.60
CA LYS A 541 -24.45 6.74 -13.64
C LYS A 541 -24.33 5.25 -13.95
N PRO A 542 -25.28 4.41 -13.50
CA PRO A 542 -25.39 3.05 -13.99
C PRO A 542 -25.46 3.02 -15.52
N GLY A 543 -24.71 2.10 -16.15
CA GLY A 543 -24.64 1.98 -17.61
C GLY A 543 -23.59 2.87 -18.29
N THR A 544 -22.98 3.82 -17.58
CA THR A 544 -21.87 4.65 -18.10
C THR A 544 -20.51 4.21 -17.56
N VAL A 545 -20.42 3.01 -16.99
CA VAL A 545 -19.20 2.44 -16.42
C VAL A 545 -18.90 1.12 -17.12
N ILE A 546 -17.84 1.10 -17.91
CA ILE A 546 -17.39 -0.07 -18.69
C ILE A 546 -16.26 -0.75 -17.94
N THR A 547 -16.42 -2.03 -17.65
CA THR A 547 -15.48 -2.85 -16.87
C THR A 547 -15.33 -4.24 -17.49
N LYS A 548 -14.35 -5.01 -17.02
CA LYS A 548 -14.19 -6.43 -17.41
C LYS A 548 -15.48 -7.24 -17.28
N GLU A 549 -16.21 -7.07 -16.18
CA GLU A 549 -17.46 -7.79 -15.90
C GLU A 549 -18.49 -7.50 -16.98
N TYR A 550 -18.66 -6.22 -17.33
CA TYR A 550 -19.56 -5.81 -18.40
C TYR A 550 -19.11 -6.35 -19.76
N LEU A 551 -17.83 -6.22 -20.10
CA LEU A 551 -17.24 -6.70 -21.36
C LEU A 551 -17.37 -8.22 -21.55
N ARG A 552 -17.37 -8.99 -20.46
CA ARG A 552 -17.59 -10.44 -20.47
C ARG A 552 -19.04 -10.87 -20.34
N SER A 553 -19.96 -9.93 -20.17
CA SER A 553 -21.39 -10.22 -20.06
C SER A 553 -22.07 -10.28 -21.43
N SER A 554 -23.26 -10.89 -21.48
CA SER A 554 -24.12 -10.82 -22.67
C SER A 554 -24.73 -9.43 -22.91
N ALA A 555 -24.59 -8.50 -21.95
CA ALA A 555 -25.08 -7.13 -22.06
C ALA A 555 -24.06 -6.17 -22.72
N ALA A 556 -22.86 -6.66 -23.03
CA ALA A 556 -21.82 -5.91 -23.74
C ALA A 556 -22.34 -5.42 -25.12
N LYS A 557 -22.27 -4.11 -25.37
CA LYS A 557 -22.81 -3.47 -26.58
C LYS A 557 -22.24 -4.05 -27.87
N PHE A 558 -20.95 -4.38 -27.88
CA PHE A 558 -20.25 -4.97 -29.03
C PHE A 558 -20.10 -6.50 -28.93
N GLY A 559 -20.94 -7.13 -28.11
CA GLY A 559 -20.85 -8.56 -27.83
C GLY A 559 -19.79 -8.90 -26.79
N ARG A 560 -19.86 -10.13 -26.29
CA ARG A 560 -18.97 -10.65 -25.26
C ARG A 560 -17.55 -10.81 -25.81
N THR A 561 -16.57 -10.25 -25.10
CA THR A 561 -15.16 -10.48 -25.43
C THR A 561 -14.67 -11.86 -24.98
N ASN A 562 -13.93 -12.53 -25.87
CA ASN A 562 -13.22 -13.79 -25.60
C ASN A 562 -11.71 -13.61 -25.48
N VAL A 563 -11.24 -12.36 -25.43
CA VAL A 563 -9.82 -12.06 -25.22
C VAL A 563 -9.37 -12.59 -23.85
N SER A 564 -8.17 -13.15 -23.82
CA SER A 564 -7.54 -13.71 -22.62
C SER A 564 -7.20 -12.61 -21.62
N ASP A 565 -7.25 -12.96 -20.33
CA ASP A 565 -6.74 -12.07 -19.28
C ASP A 565 -5.22 -11.91 -19.42
N ILE A 566 -4.73 -10.69 -19.24
CA ILE A 566 -3.29 -10.36 -19.19
C ILE A 566 -2.73 -10.58 -17.79
N ASN A 567 -3.53 -10.32 -16.75
CA ASN A 567 -3.16 -10.49 -15.35
C ASN A 567 -4.39 -10.92 -14.51
N TYR A 568 -4.23 -11.01 -13.20
CA TYR A 568 -5.32 -11.40 -12.29
C TYR A 568 -6.47 -10.38 -12.21
N PHE A 569 -6.26 -9.14 -12.68
CA PHE A 569 -7.26 -8.08 -12.73
C PHE A 569 -8.05 -8.03 -14.04
N GLY A 570 -7.44 -8.26 -15.21
CA GLY A 570 -8.22 -8.10 -16.45
C GLY A 570 -7.58 -8.28 -17.79
N LEU A 571 -8.24 -7.64 -18.75
CA LEU A 571 -8.05 -7.75 -20.19
C LEU A 571 -7.10 -6.65 -20.67
N PRO A 572 -6.46 -6.81 -21.85
CA PRO A 572 -5.74 -5.71 -22.49
C PRO A 572 -6.68 -4.54 -22.78
N GLU A 573 -6.18 -3.31 -22.77
CA GLU A 573 -6.99 -2.10 -23.01
C GLU A 573 -7.64 -2.08 -24.39
N THR A 574 -7.05 -2.76 -25.37
CA THR A 574 -7.55 -2.81 -26.77
C THR A 574 -8.99 -3.33 -26.89
N VAL A 575 -9.51 -4.05 -25.90
CA VAL A 575 -10.93 -4.45 -25.87
C VAL A 575 -11.90 -3.26 -25.74
N LEU A 576 -11.38 -2.06 -25.45
CA LEU A 576 -12.15 -0.83 -25.29
C LEU A 576 -12.19 0.03 -26.57
N ASP A 577 -11.50 -0.33 -27.67
CA ASP A 577 -11.42 0.48 -28.91
C ASP A 577 -12.82 0.93 -29.40
N ASP A 578 -13.71 -0.03 -29.61
CA ASP A 578 -15.09 0.23 -30.07
C ASP A 578 -15.90 1.05 -29.05
N TYR A 579 -15.63 0.90 -27.76
CA TYR A 579 -16.32 1.63 -26.70
C TYR A 579 -15.90 3.10 -26.63
N VAL A 580 -14.60 3.37 -26.75
CA VAL A 580 -14.08 4.75 -26.82
C VAL A 580 -14.62 5.44 -28.07
N ARG A 581 -14.57 4.77 -29.22
CA ARG A 581 -15.12 5.28 -30.48
C ARG A 581 -16.60 5.61 -30.36
N ASP A 582 -17.38 4.67 -29.82
CA ASP A 582 -18.82 4.85 -29.67
C ASP A 582 -19.20 5.93 -28.67
N ALA A 583 -18.40 6.18 -27.62
CA ALA A 583 -18.65 7.29 -26.71
C ALA A 583 -18.61 8.64 -27.43
N PHE A 584 -17.64 8.86 -28.34
CA PHE A 584 -17.57 10.06 -29.17
C PHE A 584 -18.68 10.10 -30.22
N ALA A 585 -18.91 8.98 -30.92
CA ALA A 585 -19.96 8.91 -31.94
C ALA A 585 -21.35 9.16 -31.34
N GLU A 586 -21.63 8.62 -30.17
CA GLU A 586 -22.89 8.81 -29.45
C GLU A 586 -23.05 10.25 -28.96
N ALA A 587 -22.01 10.83 -28.34
CA ALA A 587 -22.04 12.22 -27.92
C ALA A 587 -22.29 13.18 -29.10
N ARG A 588 -21.70 12.90 -30.28
CA ARG A 588 -21.97 13.69 -31.49
C ARG A 588 -23.41 13.54 -31.96
N ARG A 589 -23.90 12.30 -32.11
CA ARG A 589 -25.27 12.00 -32.56
C ARG A 589 -26.32 12.65 -31.66
N ASN A 590 -26.09 12.65 -30.35
CA ASN A 590 -27.06 13.15 -29.37
C ASN A 590 -26.90 14.64 -29.05
N LYS A 591 -25.97 15.35 -29.70
CA LYS A 591 -25.59 16.74 -29.37
C LYS A 591 -25.26 16.87 -27.87
N GLU A 592 -24.37 16.02 -27.40
CA GLU A 592 -23.83 16.03 -26.04
C GLU A 592 -22.35 16.47 -26.05
N ARG A 593 -21.85 16.80 -24.87
CA ARG A 593 -20.45 17.02 -24.54
C ARG A 593 -19.93 15.81 -23.77
N LEU A 594 -18.78 15.25 -24.17
CA LEU A 594 -18.26 14.04 -23.53
C LEU A 594 -17.26 14.39 -22.42
N PHE A 595 -17.49 13.85 -21.22
CA PHE A 595 -16.45 13.64 -20.22
C PHE A 595 -16.14 12.14 -20.11
N LEU A 596 -14.99 11.73 -20.64
CA LEU A 596 -14.52 10.34 -20.61
C LEU A 596 -13.37 10.22 -19.62
N THR A 597 -13.49 9.31 -18.65
CA THR A 597 -12.37 8.89 -17.81
C THR A 597 -11.97 7.49 -18.17
N HIS A 598 -10.68 7.27 -18.40
CA HIS A 598 -10.14 5.96 -18.71
C HIS A 598 -8.95 5.63 -17.80
N LEU A 599 -9.03 4.51 -17.07
CA LEU A 599 -7.92 3.97 -16.29
C LEU A 599 -7.27 2.83 -17.07
N THR A 600 -5.97 2.97 -17.37
CA THR A 600 -5.16 1.88 -17.94
C THR A 600 -4.86 0.84 -16.85
N SER A 601 -4.25 -0.29 -17.20
CA SER A 601 -4.12 -1.40 -16.25
C SER A 601 -2.98 -2.38 -16.55
N THR A 602 -2.49 -2.44 -17.78
CA THR A 602 -1.48 -3.44 -18.16
C THR A 602 -0.17 -3.25 -17.40
N THR A 603 0.16 -2.00 -17.05
CA THR A 603 1.28 -1.62 -16.18
C THR A 603 1.10 -2.03 -14.72
N HIS A 604 -0.01 -2.65 -14.32
CA HIS A 604 -0.13 -3.30 -13.02
C HIS A 604 0.67 -4.63 -13.01
N HIS A 605 1.32 -4.95 -11.89
CA HIS A 605 1.96 -6.25 -11.65
C HIS A 605 1.02 -7.42 -12.05
N ASP A 606 1.44 -8.44 -12.79
CA ASP A 606 2.81 -8.93 -13.02
C ASP A 606 3.47 -8.53 -14.37
N PHE A 607 3.04 -7.39 -14.96
CA PHE A 607 3.66 -6.81 -16.17
C PHE A 607 3.70 -7.78 -17.37
N LYS A 608 2.64 -8.57 -17.53
CA LYS A 608 2.45 -9.44 -18.69
C LYS A 608 2.00 -8.64 -19.90
N LEU A 609 2.66 -8.89 -21.02
CA LEU A 609 2.24 -8.40 -22.32
C LEU A 609 1.07 -9.25 -22.87
N PRO A 610 0.12 -8.64 -23.61
CA PRO A 610 -0.91 -9.36 -24.33
C PRO A 610 -0.36 -10.37 -25.34
N VAL A 611 -1.18 -11.38 -25.69
CA VAL A 611 -0.81 -12.37 -26.71
C VAL A 611 -0.52 -11.68 -28.05
N GLY A 612 0.63 -12.01 -28.66
CA GLY A 612 1.09 -11.44 -29.93
C GLY A 612 2.05 -10.25 -29.78
N GLU A 613 2.17 -9.69 -28.57
CA GLU A 613 3.18 -8.66 -28.28
C GLU A 613 4.56 -9.30 -28.07
N THR A 614 5.60 -8.63 -28.58
CA THR A 614 6.99 -9.10 -28.46
C THR A 614 7.60 -8.55 -27.18
N TYR A 615 8.09 -9.44 -26.32
CA TYR A 615 8.96 -9.10 -25.20
C TYR A 615 10.42 -9.10 -25.64
N VAL A 616 11.15 -8.02 -25.34
CA VAL A 616 12.61 -7.96 -25.50
C VAL A 616 13.23 -7.80 -24.11
N PRO A 617 14.05 -8.77 -23.65
CA PRO A 617 14.80 -8.62 -22.41
C PRO A 617 15.72 -7.40 -22.50
N LEU A 618 15.62 -6.50 -21.52
CA LEU A 618 16.41 -5.28 -21.48
C LEU A 618 17.73 -5.44 -20.71
N THR A 619 17.89 -6.53 -19.96
CA THR A 619 19.09 -6.87 -19.20
C THR A 619 19.12 -8.39 -18.98
N ASP A 620 20.31 -8.95 -18.76
CA ASP A 620 20.49 -10.38 -18.42
C ASP A 620 20.52 -10.64 -16.91
N ASP A 621 20.42 -9.58 -16.10
CA ASP A 621 20.25 -9.66 -14.65
C ASP A 621 18.83 -10.14 -14.29
N SER A 622 18.74 -11.33 -13.69
CA SER A 622 17.47 -11.90 -13.24
C SER A 622 16.79 -11.07 -12.15
N GLU A 623 17.53 -10.31 -11.34
CA GLU A 623 16.97 -9.43 -10.30
C GLU A 623 16.23 -8.24 -10.91
N LEU A 624 16.53 -7.90 -12.17
CA LEU A 624 15.91 -6.80 -12.91
C LEU A 624 14.84 -7.27 -13.93
N ASP A 625 14.47 -8.55 -13.96
CA ASP A 625 13.44 -9.06 -14.89
C ASP A 625 12.11 -8.31 -14.74
N SER A 626 11.71 -7.99 -13.52
CA SER A 626 10.49 -7.21 -13.27
C SER A 626 10.59 -5.79 -13.86
N LEU A 627 11.74 -5.12 -13.74
CA LEU A 627 11.98 -3.81 -14.35
C LEU A 627 11.94 -3.92 -15.88
N SER A 628 12.64 -4.91 -16.45
CA SER A 628 12.65 -5.18 -17.90
C SER A 628 11.24 -5.40 -18.46
N ARG A 629 10.40 -6.18 -17.78
CA ARG A 629 9.00 -6.40 -18.15
C ARG A 629 8.15 -5.14 -18.02
N TYR A 630 8.28 -4.43 -16.91
CA TYR A 630 7.56 -3.18 -16.66
C TYR A 630 7.79 -2.18 -17.80
N ILE A 631 9.05 -1.98 -18.22
CA ILE A 631 9.39 -1.03 -19.29
C ILE A 631 8.82 -1.46 -20.65
N ASN A 632 8.81 -2.75 -20.98
CA ASN A 632 8.16 -3.24 -22.19
C ASN A 632 6.63 -2.97 -22.17
N VAL A 633 5.99 -3.15 -21.02
CA VAL A 633 4.57 -2.88 -20.83
C VAL A 633 4.25 -1.39 -20.89
N VAL A 634 5.13 -0.51 -20.38
CA VAL A 634 4.99 0.95 -20.54
C VAL A 634 4.84 1.30 -22.03
N GLY A 635 5.65 0.72 -22.92
CA GLY A 635 5.52 1.00 -24.35
C GLY A 635 4.27 0.38 -25.00
N TYR A 636 3.68 -0.66 -24.42
CA TYR A 636 2.35 -1.13 -24.83
C TYR A 636 1.26 -0.11 -24.46
N VAL A 637 1.30 0.42 -23.23
CA VAL A 637 0.36 1.45 -22.78
C VAL A 637 0.55 2.76 -23.55
N ASP A 638 1.78 3.14 -23.91
CA ASP A 638 2.06 4.30 -24.76
C ASP A 638 1.35 4.20 -26.12
N ARG A 639 1.43 3.03 -26.78
CA ARG A 639 0.70 2.77 -28.03
C ARG A 639 -0.81 2.81 -27.85
N TRP A 640 -1.34 2.33 -26.72
CA TRP A 640 -2.76 2.43 -26.41
C TRP A 640 -3.21 3.88 -26.23
N VAL A 641 -2.43 4.73 -25.54
CA VAL A 641 -2.69 6.17 -25.46
C VAL A 641 -2.71 6.79 -26.86
N GLY A 642 -1.76 6.41 -27.73
CA GLY A 642 -1.75 6.82 -29.13
C GLY A 642 -3.02 6.40 -29.87
N ARG A 643 -3.49 5.17 -29.65
CA ARG A 643 -4.74 4.67 -30.23
C ARG A 643 -5.96 5.47 -29.78
N VAL A 644 -6.03 5.88 -28.52
CA VAL A 644 -7.12 6.75 -28.04
C VAL A 644 -7.08 8.11 -28.75
N LEU A 645 -5.90 8.71 -28.93
CA LEU A 645 -5.75 9.96 -29.69
C LEU A 645 -6.16 9.78 -31.17
N ASP A 646 -5.80 8.66 -31.78
CA ASP A 646 -6.22 8.32 -33.14
C ASP A 646 -7.73 8.21 -33.24
N ILE A 647 -8.41 7.56 -32.29
CA ILE A 647 -9.87 7.48 -32.25
C ILE A 647 -10.50 8.88 -32.15
N ILE A 648 -9.99 9.76 -31.28
CA ILE A 648 -10.47 11.14 -31.15
C ILE A 648 -10.39 11.88 -32.51
N ARG A 649 -9.27 11.69 -33.23
CA ARG A 649 -9.07 12.28 -34.58
C ARG A 649 -9.96 11.65 -35.64
N GLU A 650 -10.09 10.33 -35.67
CA GLU A 650 -10.97 9.61 -36.60
C GLU A 650 -12.44 10.02 -36.38
N GLU A 651 -12.82 10.30 -35.15
CA GLU A 651 -14.10 10.86 -34.77
C GLU A 651 -14.18 12.39 -34.95
N GLY A 652 -13.20 13.03 -35.60
CA GLY A 652 -13.24 14.47 -35.91
C GLY A 652 -13.40 15.38 -34.69
N ALA A 653 -13.06 14.89 -33.48
CA ALA A 653 -13.17 15.61 -32.21
C ALA A 653 -11.81 16.14 -31.74
N GLU A 654 -10.78 16.09 -32.59
CA GLU A 654 -9.40 16.43 -32.21
C GLU A 654 -9.24 17.89 -31.79
N ASP A 655 -9.91 18.81 -32.51
CA ASP A 655 -9.80 20.26 -32.33
C ASP A 655 -10.72 20.82 -31.23
N ASP A 656 -11.58 19.98 -30.62
CA ASP A 656 -12.50 20.37 -29.55
C ASP A 656 -12.42 19.50 -28.27
N THR A 657 -11.37 18.67 -28.16
CA THR A 657 -11.16 17.75 -27.04
C THR A 657 -9.91 18.09 -26.24
N LEU A 658 -10.10 18.45 -24.97
CA LEU A 658 -9.01 18.51 -24.00
C LEU A 658 -8.67 17.09 -23.52
N VAL A 659 -7.42 16.68 -23.72
CA VAL A 659 -6.89 15.41 -23.20
C VAL A 659 -5.99 15.70 -22.01
N VAL A 660 -6.40 15.24 -20.83
CA VAL A 660 -5.58 15.28 -19.61
C VAL A 660 -4.98 13.90 -19.40
N VAL A 661 -3.66 13.79 -19.42
CA VAL A 661 -2.94 12.55 -19.11
C VAL A 661 -2.32 12.70 -17.73
N ALA A 662 -2.60 11.78 -16.82
CA ALA A 662 -2.05 11.79 -15.48
C ALA A 662 -1.72 10.36 -15.02
N GLY A 663 -0.55 10.13 -14.44
CA GLY A 663 -0.28 8.87 -13.74
C GLY A 663 -1.08 8.78 -12.44
N ASP A 664 -1.45 7.57 -12.04
CA ASP A 664 -2.10 7.31 -10.75
C ASP A 664 -1.09 7.27 -9.60
N HIS A 665 0.03 6.60 -9.81
CA HIS A 665 1.22 6.55 -8.97
C HIS A 665 2.41 5.99 -9.77
N GLY A 666 3.61 6.10 -9.22
CA GLY A 666 4.81 5.45 -9.74
C GLY A 666 5.05 4.08 -9.12
N LEU A 667 6.26 3.54 -9.27
CA LEU A 667 6.72 2.29 -8.65
C LEU A 667 8.21 2.41 -8.33
N SER A 668 8.64 2.07 -7.13
CA SER A 668 10.06 2.04 -6.76
C SER A 668 10.79 0.77 -7.22
N ILE A 669 10.45 0.31 -8.43
CA ILE A 669 10.95 -0.93 -9.03
C ILE A 669 12.42 -0.80 -9.45
N ALA A 670 12.86 0.38 -9.89
CA ALA A 670 14.25 0.63 -10.26
C ALA A 670 15.16 0.89 -9.05
N GLU A 671 14.63 1.57 -8.03
CA GLU A 671 15.34 1.91 -6.79
C GLU A 671 15.49 0.69 -5.88
N GLN A 672 14.42 -0.10 -5.70
CA GLN A 672 14.35 -1.13 -4.66
C GLN A 672 13.94 -2.51 -5.17
N GLY A 673 13.70 -2.69 -6.47
CA GLY A 673 13.10 -3.93 -6.99
C GLY A 673 11.64 -4.14 -6.58
N SER A 674 11.01 -3.16 -5.92
CA SER A 674 9.65 -3.28 -5.39
C SER A 674 8.61 -3.15 -6.50
N VAL A 675 7.77 -4.17 -6.64
CA VAL A 675 6.64 -4.21 -7.59
C VAL A 675 5.32 -3.72 -6.99
N SER A 676 5.36 -3.20 -5.76
CA SER A 676 4.20 -2.72 -4.99
C SER A 676 4.51 -1.40 -4.28
N THR A 677 3.48 -0.58 -4.11
CA THR A 677 3.53 0.66 -3.33
C THR A 677 3.11 0.46 -1.86
N TYR A 678 2.68 -0.75 -1.48
CA TYR A 678 2.16 -1.07 -0.15
C TYR A 678 3.20 -0.80 0.95
N GLY A 679 2.92 0.14 1.86
CA GLY A 679 3.82 0.53 2.94
C GLY A 679 5.13 1.17 2.43
N ASN A 680 5.21 1.55 1.16
CA ASN A 680 6.46 1.96 0.54
C ASN A 680 6.57 3.49 0.41
N GLY A 681 7.40 4.09 1.26
CA GLY A 681 7.71 5.51 1.25
C GLY A 681 8.77 5.97 0.26
N ASN A 682 9.29 5.11 -0.62
CA ASN A 682 10.34 5.49 -1.59
C ASN A 682 9.84 6.50 -2.62
N ILE A 683 10.70 7.46 -2.99
CA ILE A 683 10.37 8.56 -3.91
C ILE A 683 9.85 8.11 -5.29
N GLY A 684 10.30 6.97 -5.80
CA GLY A 684 9.88 6.41 -7.09
C GLY A 684 8.39 6.09 -7.20
N ASN A 685 7.67 6.03 -6.07
CA ASN A 685 6.22 5.78 -6.04
C ASN A 685 5.37 7.02 -6.33
N PHE A 686 5.94 8.24 -6.35
CA PHE A 686 5.14 9.47 -6.29
C PHE A 686 5.18 10.32 -7.56
N GLY A 687 6.34 10.40 -8.22
CA GLY A 687 6.52 11.18 -9.45
C GLY A 687 5.78 10.55 -10.63
N VAL A 688 4.81 11.26 -11.18
CA VAL A 688 3.90 10.77 -12.24
C VAL A 688 3.87 11.72 -13.43
N PRO A 689 3.55 11.24 -14.65
CA PRO A 689 3.24 12.13 -15.76
C PRO A 689 2.01 12.97 -15.43
N LEU A 690 2.02 14.23 -15.85
CA LEU A 690 0.85 15.10 -15.89
C LEU A 690 0.98 16.01 -17.11
N VAL A 691 0.02 15.92 -18.03
CA VAL A 691 -0.02 16.68 -19.28
C VAL A 691 -1.44 17.18 -19.52
N LEU A 692 -1.58 18.47 -19.83
CA LEU A 692 -2.82 19.07 -20.35
C LEU A 692 -2.63 19.27 -21.85
N SER A 693 -3.29 18.48 -22.70
CA SER A 693 -3.04 18.46 -24.14
C SER A 693 -4.25 18.88 -24.96
N HIS A 694 -4.03 19.81 -25.89
CA HIS A 694 -4.99 20.25 -26.88
C HIS A 694 -4.23 20.85 -28.09
N PRO A 695 -4.57 20.53 -29.35
CA PRO A 695 -3.75 20.88 -30.51
C PRO A 695 -3.60 22.40 -30.73
N LYS A 696 -4.55 23.19 -30.23
CA LYS A 696 -4.52 24.67 -30.28
C LYS A 696 -3.75 25.33 -29.12
N LEU A 697 -3.31 24.57 -28.12
CA LEU A 697 -2.43 25.10 -27.08
C LEU A 697 -0.98 25.17 -27.58
N PRO A 698 -0.17 26.12 -27.09
CA PRO A 698 1.28 26.05 -27.25
C PRO A 698 1.83 24.85 -26.47
N SER A 699 3.00 24.35 -26.88
CA SER A 699 3.77 23.35 -26.13
C SER A 699 4.63 24.08 -25.09
N ILE A 700 4.40 23.80 -23.80
CA ILE A 700 5.05 24.46 -22.66
C ILE A 700 5.47 23.41 -21.63
N ASP A 701 6.63 23.59 -21.03
CA ASP A 701 7.08 22.85 -19.85
C ASP A 701 6.92 23.69 -18.58
N VAL A 702 6.46 23.06 -17.50
CA VAL A 702 6.34 23.65 -16.16
C VAL A 702 7.07 22.77 -15.16
N ASP A 703 8.10 23.35 -14.51
CA ASP A 703 8.94 22.65 -13.53
C ASP A 703 8.47 22.86 -12.07
N ASP A 704 7.46 23.71 -11.86
CA ASP A 704 6.86 23.94 -10.54
C ASP A 704 6.33 22.63 -9.95
N ALA A 705 6.43 22.48 -8.62
CA ALA A 705 5.90 21.31 -7.93
C ALA A 705 4.36 21.33 -7.92
N VAL A 706 3.76 20.29 -8.50
CA VAL A 706 2.31 20.16 -8.66
C VAL A 706 1.80 18.81 -8.18
N SER A 707 0.50 18.72 -7.89
CA SER A 707 -0.14 17.53 -7.31
C SER A 707 -1.46 17.19 -8.00
N SER A 708 -1.85 15.91 -7.98
CA SER A 708 -3.05 15.44 -8.69
C SER A 708 -4.39 16.06 -8.22
N ILE A 709 -4.49 16.60 -7.00
CA ILE A 709 -5.68 17.36 -6.55
C ILE A 709 -5.95 18.62 -7.39
N GLN A 710 -4.93 19.09 -8.14
CA GLN A 710 -5.02 20.30 -8.96
C GLN A 710 -5.70 20.05 -10.32
N ILE A 711 -5.92 18.79 -10.70
CA ILE A 711 -6.48 18.42 -12.02
C ILE A 711 -7.89 18.98 -12.19
N LEU A 712 -8.79 18.73 -11.23
CA LEU A 712 -10.18 19.19 -11.30
C LEU A 712 -10.28 20.73 -11.42
N PRO A 713 -9.74 21.53 -10.47
CA PRO A 713 -9.89 22.98 -10.55
C PRO A 713 -9.24 23.55 -11.82
N THR A 714 -8.20 22.91 -12.35
CA THR A 714 -7.58 23.29 -13.63
C THR A 714 -8.49 23.04 -14.83
N ILE A 715 -9.20 21.91 -14.88
CA ILE A 715 -10.15 21.63 -15.98
C ILE A 715 -11.25 22.70 -15.99
N LEU A 716 -11.79 23.06 -14.83
CA LEU A 716 -12.79 24.11 -14.72
C LEU A 716 -12.21 25.49 -15.11
N ASP A 717 -11.01 25.83 -14.64
CA ASP A 717 -10.35 27.10 -14.99
C ASP A 717 -10.07 27.20 -16.50
N LEU A 718 -9.64 26.10 -17.14
CA LEU A 718 -9.50 26.05 -18.61
C LEU A 718 -10.84 26.28 -19.32
N LEU A 719 -11.92 25.66 -18.86
CA LEU A 719 -13.26 25.83 -19.44
C LEU A 719 -13.77 27.28 -19.29
N ILE A 720 -13.42 27.96 -18.20
CA ILE A 720 -13.74 29.36 -17.94
C ILE A 720 -12.92 30.27 -18.86
N GLU A 721 -11.60 30.16 -18.82
CA GLU A 721 -10.67 31.05 -19.53
C GLU A 721 -10.74 30.88 -21.05
N SER A 722 -11.18 29.71 -21.53
CA SER A 722 -11.39 29.49 -22.95
C SER A 722 -12.76 29.93 -23.47
N GLY A 723 -13.68 30.34 -22.59
CA GLY A 723 -15.06 30.66 -22.98
C GLY A 723 -15.88 29.44 -23.45
N SER A 724 -15.48 28.21 -23.07
CA SER A 724 -16.16 26.96 -23.44
C SER A 724 -17.41 26.65 -22.59
N LEU A 725 -17.85 27.61 -21.79
CA LEU A 725 -19.04 27.53 -20.95
C LEU A 725 -19.97 28.70 -21.29
N SER A 726 -21.28 28.50 -21.16
CA SER A 726 -22.22 29.63 -21.19
C SER A 726 -21.95 30.57 -20.00
N SER A 727 -22.47 31.80 -20.04
CA SER A 727 -22.25 32.78 -18.96
C SER A 727 -22.65 32.25 -17.57
N SER A 728 -23.81 31.56 -17.47
CA SER A 728 -24.29 30.97 -16.21
C SER A 728 -23.42 29.79 -15.76
N GLN A 729 -22.98 28.95 -16.70
CA GLN A 729 -22.08 27.83 -16.41
C GLN A 729 -20.69 28.33 -15.97
N ALA A 730 -20.19 29.40 -16.58
CA ALA A 730 -18.91 30.01 -16.23
C ALA A 730 -18.94 30.65 -14.83
N GLU A 731 -20.03 31.32 -14.46
CA GLU A 731 -20.26 31.82 -13.10
C GLU A 731 -20.23 30.67 -12.08
N ALA A 732 -21.00 29.61 -12.34
CA ALA A 732 -21.02 28.44 -11.46
C ALA A 732 -19.65 27.77 -11.34
N ALA A 733 -18.90 27.64 -12.44
CA ALA A 733 -17.55 27.09 -12.41
C ALA A 733 -16.57 27.98 -11.60
N ARG A 734 -16.67 29.31 -11.68
CA ARG A 734 -15.83 30.24 -10.89
C ARG A 734 -16.08 30.09 -9.40
N ASP A 735 -17.36 30.03 -8.99
CA ASP A 735 -17.73 29.82 -7.59
C ASP A 735 -17.14 28.51 -7.04
N LEU A 736 -17.18 27.44 -7.85
CA LEU A 736 -16.65 26.13 -7.46
C LEU A 736 -15.12 26.12 -7.38
N VAL A 737 -14.43 26.62 -8.41
CA VAL A 737 -12.95 26.69 -8.45
C VAL A 737 -12.41 27.46 -7.24
N GLY A 738 -13.11 28.52 -6.84
CA GLY A 738 -12.81 29.32 -5.66
C GLY A 738 -12.82 28.56 -4.33
N ASN A 739 -13.43 27.37 -4.25
CA ASN A 739 -13.54 26.59 -3.02
C ASN A 739 -12.78 25.25 -3.04
N TYR A 740 -11.99 24.93 -4.07
CA TYR A 740 -11.15 23.72 -4.04
C TYR A 740 -9.82 23.94 -3.30
N GLU A 741 -9.25 22.85 -2.76
CA GLU A 741 -7.93 22.82 -2.11
C GLU A 741 -6.79 23.07 -3.10
N GLY A 742 -6.90 22.49 -4.30
CA GLY A 742 -5.88 22.57 -5.34
C GLY A 742 -5.88 23.92 -6.07
N LYS A 743 -4.67 24.45 -6.33
CA LYS A 743 -4.46 25.58 -7.25
C LYS A 743 -4.73 25.19 -8.70
N SER A 744 -5.12 26.15 -9.52
CA SER A 744 -5.14 25.96 -10.98
C SER A 744 -3.71 25.84 -11.52
N LEU A 745 -3.49 24.89 -12.42
CA LEU A 745 -2.19 24.63 -13.06
C LEU A 745 -1.89 25.55 -14.24
N ILE A 746 -2.89 26.25 -14.78
CA ILE A 746 -2.69 27.22 -15.88
C ILE A 746 -2.28 28.61 -15.38
N ARG A 747 -1.93 28.71 -14.09
CA ARG A 747 -1.50 29.94 -13.40
C ARG A 747 -0.18 29.66 -12.64
N PRO A 748 0.61 30.69 -12.28
CA PRO A 748 1.85 30.50 -11.52
C PRO A 748 1.63 29.73 -10.21
N GLN A 749 2.50 28.79 -9.87
CA GLN A 749 2.35 27.96 -8.66
C GLN A 749 3.00 28.59 -7.42
N ASN A 750 4.05 29.39 -7.61
CA ASN A 750 4.84 30.02 -6.55
C ASN A 750 4.21 31.34 -6.07
N ALA A 751 3.03 31.27 -5.47
CA ALA A 751 2.28 32.44 -4.98
C ALA A 751 2.68 32.93 -3.56
N GLY A 752 3.88 32.59 -3.06
CA GLY A 752 4.39 33.02 -1.75
C GLY A 752 4.17 32.02 -0.60
N SER A 753 4.49 32.43 0.64
CA SER A 753 4.60 31.58 1.86
C SER A 753 3.28 31.05 2.47
N GLY A 754 2.19 31.04 1.68
CA GLY A 754 0.85 30.71 2.16
C GLY A 754 0.27 31.70 3.20
N PRO A 755 -1.01 31.55 3.59
CA PRO A 755 -1.61 32.34 4.65
C PRO A 755 -0.78 32.24 5.93
N LYS A 756 -0.54 33.38 6.59
CA LYS A 756 0.13 33.47 7.90
C LYS A 756 1.54 32.83 7.97
N GLY A 757 2.20 32.58 6.83
CA GLY A 757 3.54 31.95 6.81
C GLY A 757 3.54 30.45 7.11
N LEU A 758 2.37 29.79 7.07
CA LEU A 758 2.24 28.36 7.39
C LEU A 758 2.87 27.45 6.33
N GLY A 759 3.21 27.96 5.14
CA GLY A 759 3.76 27.19 4.05
C GLY A 759 2.69 26.65 3.10
N ASP A 760 3.12 26.07 2.00
CA ASP A 760 2.26 25.58 0.93
C ASP A 760 2.53 24.10 0.70
N TRP A 761 1.67 23.25 1.28
CA TRP A 761 1.96 21.84 1.51
C TRP A 761 1.32 20.91 0.48
N GLN A 762 2.02 19.84 0.16
CA GLN A 762 1.54 18.74 -0.65
C GLN A 762 1.54 17.46 0.18
N PHE A 763 0.39 16.80 0.26
CA PHE A 763 0.22 15.54 0.97
C PHE A 763 -0.05 14.41 -0.01
N SER A 764 0.61 13.28 0.22
CA SER A 764 0.38 12.06 -0.56
C SER A 764 0.19 10.87 0.37
N LEU A 765 -0.94 10.18 0.24
CA LEU A 765 -1.19 8.95 1.00
C LEU A 765 -0.33 7.83 0.45
N ILE A 766 0.13 6.95 1.33
CA ILE A 766 0.91 5.78 0.96
C ILE A 766 0.03 4.55 1.11
N ASN A 767 -0.08 3.76 0.04
CA ASN A 767 -0.86 2.52 0.00
C ASN A 767 -0.64 1.68 1.27
N PRO A 768 -1.68 1.26 2.01
CA PRO A 768 -3.10 1.37 1.67
C PRO A 768 -3.81 2.66 2.15
N GLY A 769 -3.14 3.53 2.90
CA GLY A 769 -3.58 4.92 3.13
C GLY A 769 -3.65 5.38 4.60
N GLY A 770 -3.58 4.48 5.58
CA GLY A 770 -3.80 4.79 7.00
C GLY A 770 -2.58 4.62 7.91
N THR A 771 -1.41 4.27 7.36
CA THR A 771 -0.20 3.99 8.15
C THR A 771 0.80 5.14 8.13
N MET A 772 0.93 5.85 7.01
CA MET A 772 1.95 6.87 6.79
C MET A 772 1.57 7.82 5.64
N LEU A 773 2.17 9.01 5.63
CA LEU A 773 1.96 10.05 4.62
C LEU A 773 3.29 10.57 4.12
N ALA A 774 3.38 10.89 2.84
CA ALA A 774 4.46 11.71 2.30
C ALA A 774 4.04 13.19 2.27
N VAL A 775 4.98 14.06 2.60
CA VAL A 775 4.76 15.50 2.76
C VAL A 775 5.90 16.26 2.06
N ARG A 776 5.53 17.28 1.30
CA ARG A 776 6.44 18.24 0.65
C ARG A 776 5.93 19.66 0.82
N GLU A 777 6.82 20.63 0.71
CA GLU A 777 6.47 22.04 0.65
C GLU A 777 6.81 22.59 -0.73
N ARG A 778 5.88 23.28 -1.38
CA ARG A 778 6.04 23.77 -2.76
C ARG A 778 7.16 24.79 -2.91
N SER A 779 7.43 25.58 -1.87
CA SER A 779 8.55 26.54 -1.81
C SER A 779 9.91 25.85 -1.69
N ARG A 780 9.94 24.58 -1.29
CA ARG A 780 11.16 23.77 -1.12
C ARG A 780 10.93 22.33 -1.59
N PRO A 781 10.71 22.13 -2.90
CA PRO A 781 10.20 20.87 -3.43
C PRO A 781 11.23 19.72 -3.39
N GLY A 782 12.52 20.03 -3.23
CA GLY A 782 13.57 19.04 -3.01
C GLY A 782 13.50 18.34 -1.65
N TRP A 783 12.85 18.93 -0.65
CA TRP A 783 12.73 18.32 0.67
C TRP A 783 11.44 17.53 0.83
N ARG A 784 11.58 16.33 1.38
CA ARG A 784 10.48 15.39 1.53
C ARG A 784 10.54 14.69 2.88
N LEU A 785 9.37 14.56 3.50
CA LEU A 785 9.20 13.87 4.76
C LEU A 785 8.16 12.75 4.63
N ILE A 786 8.48 11.57 5.13
CA ILE A 786 7.51 10.54 5.45
C ILE A 786 7.15 10.66 6.92
N VAL A 787 5.86 10.84 7.17
CA VAL A 787 5.29 11.02 8.50
C VAL A 787 4.53 9.74 8.87
N PRO A 788 4.90 9.05 9.96
CA PRO A 788 4.14 7.91 10.46
C PRO A 788 2.83 8.39 11.10
N ILE A 789 1.72 7.75 10.75
CA ILE A 789 0.43 7.95 11.43
C ILE A 789 0.33 7.04 12.68
N ILE A 790 1.03 5.91 12.64
CA ILE A 790 1.06 4.86 13.67
C ILE A 790 2.49 4.62 14.17
N ASP A 791 2.62 4.13 15.41
CA ASP A 791 3.92 4.03 16.09
C ASP A 791 4.91 3.01 15.50
N ASN A 792 4.44 2.04 14.70
CA ASN A 792 5.27 0.99 14.10
C ASN A 792 5.75 1.31 12.67
N VAL A 793 5.75 2.58 12.29
CA VAL A 793 6.34 3.07 11.04
C VAL A 793 7.39 4.11 11.38
N SER A 794 8.52 4.09 10.65
CA SER A 794 9.61 5.04 10.84
C SER A 794 9.37 6.36 10.13
N TRP A 795 9.87 7.45 10.70
CA TRP A 795 10.09 8.72 10.00
C TRP A 795 11.16 8.54 8.93
N ARG A 796 11.03 9.22 7.78
CA ARG A 796 12.05 9.24 6.72
C ARG A 796 12.18 10.64 6.16
N PHE A 797 13.38 11.20 6.16
CA PHE A 797 13.69 12.48 5.51
C PHE A 797 14.60 12.25 4.31
N THR A 798 14.27 12.92 3.21
CA THR A 798 15.00 12.87 1.96
C THR A 798 15.23 14.29 1.44
N ASP A 799 16.49 14.61 1.13
CA ASP A 799 16.85 15.73 0.26
C ASP A 799 17.00 15.20 -1.17
N ALA A 800 15.94 15.36 -1.95
CA ALA A 800 15.83 14.87 -3.32
C ALA A 800 16.67 15.69 -4.31
N ASP A 801 17.11 16.90 -3.96
CA ASP A 801 18.04 17.67 -4.79
C ASP A 801 19.44 17.03 -4.72
N ALA A 802 19.81 16.52 -3.55
CA ALA A 802 21.08 15.80 -3.34
C ALA A 802 21.00 14.32 -3.74
N SER A 803 19.86 13.65 -3.52
CA SER A 803 19.66 12.24 -3.85
C SER A 803 18.27 12.00 -4.47
N PRO A 804 18.10 12.23 -5.78
CA PRO A 804 16.79 12.19 -6.45
C PRO A 804 16.16 10.79 -6.49
N HIS A 805 16.95 9.73 -6.28
CA HIS A 805 16.51 8.33 -6.27
C HIS A 805 16.74 7.64 -4.91
N GLU A 806 17.07 8.41 -3.86
CA GLU A 806 17.29 7.90 -2.50
C GLU A 806 18.42 6.85 -2.40
N GLU A 807 19.42 6.92 -3.28
CA GLU A 807 20.62 6.05 -3.27
C GLU A 807 21.52 6.33 -2.05
N GLU A 808 21.53 7.59 -1.59
CA GLU A 808 22.33 8.05 -0.46
C GLU A 808 21.52 9.06 0.38
N SER A 809 22.06 9.48 1.51
CA SER A 809 21.58 10.67 2.25
C SER A 809 20.20 10.61 2.91
N VAL A 810 19.48 9.49 2.84
CA VAL A 810 18.24 9.27 3.61
C VAL A 810 18.52 9.23 5.11
N VAL A 811 17.63 9.80 5.92
CA VAL A 811 17.62 9.66 7.38
C VAL A 811 16.35 8.91 7.77
N VAL A 812 16.46 7.90 8.63
CA VAL A 812 15.33 7.09 9.10
C VAL A 812 15.44 6.85 10.59
N ALA A 813 14.37 7.06 11.34
CA ALA A 813 14.28 6.69 12.76
C ALA A 813 12.81 6.53 13.19
N PHE A 814 12.55 5.74 14.23
CA PHE A 814 11.19 5.59 14.79
C PHE A 814 10.83 6.73 15.77
N ASP A 815 11.79 7.18 16.57
CA ASP A 815 11.57 8.28 17.51
C ASP A 815 11.83 9.64 16.86
N LEU A 816 10.92 10.59 17.07
CA LEU A 816 10.98 11.90 16.42
C LEU A 816 12.14 12.76 16.93
N ASP A 817 12.50 12.70 18.21
CA ASP A 817 13.56 13.55 18.75
C ASP A 817 14.94 13.04 18.29
N ILE A 818 15.13 11.72 18.23
CA ILE A 818 16.30 11.10 17.59
C ILE A 818 16.36 11.50 16.11
N PHE A 819 15.24 11.33 15.40
CA PHE A 819 15.14 11.68 13.98
C PHE A 819 15.53 13.13 13.69
N LEU A 820 15.04 14.09 14.49
CA LEU A 820 15.34 15.51 14.32
C LEU A 820 16.81 15.84 14.59
N SER A 821 17.43 15.14 15.55
CA SER A 821 18.86 15.25 15.83
C SER A 821 19.69 14.72 14.65
N ASP A 822 19.29 13.58 14.08
CA ASP A 822 20.00 12.98 12.95
C ASP A 822 19.86 13.82 11.67
N VAL A 823 18.68 14.39 11.41
CA VAL A 823 18.48 15.36 10.32
C VAL A 823 19.33 16.62 10.55
N GLU A 824 19.39 17.16 11.76
CA GLU A 824 20.22 18.34 12.06
C GLU A 824 21.72 18.04 11.84
N SER A 825 22.17 16.88 12.29
CA SER A 825 23.56 16.43 12.13
C SER A 825 23.96 16.26 10.66
N LYS A 826 23.08 15.66 9.84
CA LYS A 826 23.38 15.31 8.45
C LYS A 826 23.07 16.42 7.44
N HIS A 827 21.98 17.15 7.64
CA HIS A 827 21.41 18.12 6.68
C HIS A 827 21.31 19.55 7.24
N GLY A 828 21.75 19.76 8.48
CA GLY A 828 21.80 21.06 9.12
C GLY A 828 20.51 21.47 9.82
N ARG A 829 20.62 22.54 10.61
CA ARG A 829 19.56 23.03 11.49
C ARG A 829 18.28 23.47 10.76
N GLU A 830 18.41 24.01 9.55
CA GLU A 830 17.26 24.43 8.75
C GLU A 830 16.41 23.24 8.27
N ALA A 831 17.05 22.11 7.93
CA ALA A 831 16.33 20.88 7.59
C ALA A 831 15.56 20.34 8.78
N SER A 832 16.20 20.28 9.95
CA SER A 832 15.53 19.83 11.19
C SER A 832 14.35 20.73 11.58
N LYS A 833 14.48 22.06 11.45
CA LYS A 833 13.36 22.99 11.66
C LYS A 833 12.21 22.76 10.68
N TRP A 834 12.53 22.56 9.39
CA TRP A 834 11.52 22.27 8.38
C TRP A 834 10.79 20.96 8.65
N VAL A 835 11.52 19.90 9.01
CA VAL A 835 10.95 18.61 9.39
C VAL A 835 10.01 18.75 10.58
N ARG A 836 10.41 19.50 11.63
CA ARG A 836 9.54 19.77 12.78
C ARG A 836 8.27 20.51 12.36
N LYS A 837 8.38 21.55 11.53
CA LYS A 837 7.22 22.28 10.99
C LYS A 837 6.29 21.37 10.18
N ALA A 838 6.85 20.57 9.28
CA ALA A 838 6.11 19.62 8.46
C ALA A 838 5.35 18.60 9.32
N ALA A 839 6.00 18.02 10.32
CA ALA A 839 5.38 17.06 11.25
C ALA A 839 4.18 17.67 12.01
N GLU A 840 4.30 18.91 12.47
CA GLU A 840 3.21 19.62 13.17
C GLU A 840 2.03 19.94 12.24
N VAL A 841 2.31 20.45 11.03
CA VAL A 841 1.28 20.70 10.02
C VAL A 841 0.55 19.42 9.65
N THR A 842 1.28 18.31 9.46
CA THR A 842 0.68 17.01 9.15
C THR A 842 -0.17 16.48 10.31
N SER A 843 0.23 16.71 11.56
CA SER A 843 -0.58 16.32 12.73
C SER A 843 -1.95 16.99 12.71
N TRP A 844 -2.01 18.31 12.50
CA TRP A 844 -3.27 19.02 12.32
C TRP A 844 -4.04 18.50 11.10
N TYR A 845 -3.35 18.28 9.98
CA TYR A 845 -3.97 17.87 8.72
C TYR A 845 -4.65 16.50 8.79
N VAL A 846 -4.05 15.53 9.50
CA VAL A 846 -4.64 14.21 9.71
C VAL A 846 -5.96 14.30 10.48
N ASP A 847 -5.97 15.08 11.57
CA ASP A 847 -7.17 15.31 12.36
C ASP A 847 -8.25 16.04 11.53
N GLU A 848 -7.84 17.02 10.74
CA GLU A 848 -8.75 17.81 9.91
C GLU A 848 -9.33 17.00 8.74
N ASN A 849 -8.54 16.14 8.09
CA ASN A 849 -9.00 15.25 7.02
C ASN A 849 -10.17 14.37 7.50
N ALA A 850 -10.05 13.77 8.68
CA ALA A 850 -11.13 12.95 9.25
C ALA A 850 -12.41 13.77 9.47
N LYS A 851 -12.30 15.02 9.92
CA LYS A 851 -13.47 15.93 10.07
C LYS A 851 -14.08 16.29 8.72
N ARG A 852 -13.27 16.64 7.72
CA ARG A 852 -13.72 16.97 6.34
C ARG A 852 -14.54 15.84 5.74
N TRP A 853 -14.07 14.61 5.89
CA TRP A 853 -14.76 13.40 5.42
C TRP A 853 -15.93 12.96 6.31
N ARG A 854 -16.21 13.66 7.42
CA ARG A 854 -17.17 13.28 8.48
C ARG A 854 -16.96 11.84 8.98
N PHE A 855 -15.69 11.41 9.03
CA PHE A 855 -15.34 10.03 9.33
C PHE A 855 -15.19 9.82 10.84
N GLY A 856 -16.15 9.13 11.46
CA GLY A 856 -16.25 8.94 12.91
C GLY A 856 -15.38 7.82 13.51
N GLY A 857 -14.30 7.40 12.85
CA GLY A 857 -13.30 6.44 13.39
C GLY A 857 -13.76 4.99 13.58
N GLN A 858 -15.07 4.70 13.60
CA GLN A 858 -15.58 3.33 13.58
C GLN A 858 -15.82 2.91 12.13
N ARG A 859 -15.12 1.87 11.67
CA ARG A 859 -15.49 1.15 10.44
C ARG A 859 -17.00 0.92 10.48
N PRO A 860 -17.78 1.36 9.47
CA PRO A 860 -19.22 1.14 9.48
C PRO A 860 -19.50 -0.35 9.69
N LYS A 861 -20.31 -0.68 10.69
CA LYS A 861 -20.86 -2.04 10.81
C LYS A 861 -21.51 -2.34 9.47
N LYS A 862 -21.12 -3.48 8.85
CA LYS A 862 -21.62 -3.96 7.54
C LYS A 862 -23.04 -3.43 7.30
N PRO A 863 -23.29 -2.72 6.18
CA PRO A 863 -24.66 -2.37 5.85
C PRO A 863 -25.47 -3.67 5.84
N ARG A 864 -26.54 -3.71 6.64
CA ARG A 864 -27.52 -4.79 6.47
C ARG A 864 -28.01 -4.67 5.03
N PRO A 865 -28.06 -5.76 4.25
CA PRO A 865 -28.73 -5.70 2.97
C PRO A 865 -30.16 -5.22 3.25
N ASN A 866 -30.52 -4.04 2.74
CA ASN A 866 -31.92 -3.66 2.72
C ASN A 866 -32.65 -4.68 1.84
N PRO A 867 -33.82 -5.15 2.27
CA PRO A 867 -34.57 -6.23 1.62
C PRO A 867 -34.96 -5.91 0.17
#